data_AF-A0A672IZ76-F1
#
_entry.id   AF-A0A672IZ76-F1
#
_cell.length_a   1.000
_cell.length_b   1.000
_cell.length_c   1.000
_cell.angle_alpha   90.00
_cell.angle_beta   90.00
_cell.angle_gamma   90.00
#
_symmetry.space_group_name_H-M   'P 1'
#
loop_
_entity.id
_entity.type
_entity.pdbx_description
1 polymer ?
#
loop_
_entity_poly.entity_id
_entity_poly.type
_entity_poly.pdbx_seq_one_letter_code
_entity_poly.pdbx_strand_id
1 'polypeptide(L)'
;MCLILPGLDPTVLTEELLQLWSFKDLQTLHIVAQHSFSKLSEPLKDLLTVLERCPGKQKGRSQTVSSHILLEFHTWMKEHPQHRALGLLTDTHPSFADNLINIYQLNSCDRATLKQHVLNLLALHNYKEICVPLVLGDKLALAESFVAGQSHLEQQLVALLDSWCHPTCSMEEIRKCVRTCLLCVIPTCGVPFFVVFLEMYPLSMTEENWCDHVQYVVGDDLELQVHLVTKLEQYCGLQKACQWSLRYNIPKDRLPLGVWEMQQIGVDMEWQPTFGCASTQQVALIQLAVSDQVFLLDLCARGFSHHPETINFIRSLFAEQKILKLGYGMAVGDLKCLSATWHKLLEEPLKLAGMLDLLNVHQKIQRSKVKPQNGPSEVLVGEDSAEKGLSLLVQQVLGRPLDKTEQMSNWEKRPLRITQIRYAVADAYCLLDVYSVLSSKPEQFGLPADLHSISSSQSEASADKKRKEKQGVSSTPSDTEKGLLCGKKPLEGFPPLPPQQFRVVCDSMLQGLGRYLRCLGVDVVMIEGTDDHRVAAKLAQAEGRVILTCGQPFQTLRSQVGEGRCLSLDSSEKARDQAMRILKHFNIRPTPNDIFSRCQACNSDEYVSIPQEHMTRMLKEKGDDTLRESDQQEDENLGPSVSPALPRYALRCRWASLLELDPDTLSFPGGAPIQLHTVPPGLLPRIPLFYVCTRCGKVFWEGSHFGRVFSMFQEVLQVTDRDDETAAEPAAAAAQQN
;
A
#
# COMPACT_ATOMS: atom_id res chain seq x y z
N MET A 1 0.56 65.22 -16.58
CA MET A 1 -0.53 65.99 -17.19
C MET A 1 -0.84 65.44 -18.57
N CYS A 2 -1.80 64.52 -18.64
CA CYS A 2 -2.65 64.26 -19.80
C CYS A 2 -4.08 64.19 -19.25
N LEU A 3 -4.66 65.38 -19.14
CA LEU A 3 -6.09 65.72 -19.14
C LEU A 3 -7.05 64.73 -18.48
N ILE A 4 -7.09 64.79 -17.14
CA ILE A 4 -8.32 64.58 -16.37
C ILE A 4 -9.33 65.58 -16.95
N LEU A 5 -10.43 65.12 -17.54
CA LEU A 5 -11.60 65.99 -17.71
C LEU A 5 -11.89 66.55 -16.31
N PRO A 6 -11.80 67.87 -16.07
CA PRO A 6 -11.83 68.39 -14.73
C PRO A 6 -13.13 67.93 -14.08
N GLY A 7 -13.00 67.15 -13.00
CA GLY A 7 -14.12 66.88 -12.11
C GLY A 7 -14.77 68.22 -11.76
N LEU A 8 -16.09 68.24 -11.76
CA LEU A 8 -16.82 69.50 -11.58
C LEU A 8 -16.41 70.10 -10.22
N ASP A 9 -15.89 71.33 -10.22
CA ASP A 9 -15.49 71.98 -8.97
C ASP A 9 -16.75 72.17 -8.09
N PRO A 10 -16.80 71.57 -6.90
CA PRO A 10 -17.97 71.66 -6.03
C PRO A 10 -18.29 73.10 -5.64
N THR A 11 -17.31 74.00 -5.68
CA THR A 11 -17.52 75.43 -5.41
C THR A 11 -18.32 76.12 -6.52
N VAL A 12 -18.00 75.83 -7.79
CA VAL A 12 -18.73 76.32 -8.96
C VAL A 12 -20.14 75.74 -8.99
N LEU A 13 -20.28 74.45 -8.71
CA LEU A 13 -21.60 73.81 -8.59
C LEU A 13 -22.45 74.47 -7.49
N THR A 14 -21.83 74.84 -6.36
CA THR A 14 -22.54 75.52 -5.28
C THR A 14 -23.10 76.86 -5.74
N GLU A 15 -22.28 77.67 -6.40
CA GLU A 15 -22.70 78.99 -6.89
C GLU A 15 -23.87 78.88 -7.88
N GLU A 16 -23.79 77.92 -8.81
CA GLU A 16 -24.83 77.68 -9.80
C GLU A 16 -26.15 77.20 -9.18
N LEU A 17 -26.10 76.24 -8.24
CA LEU A 17 -27.29 75.76 -7.52
C LEU A 17 -27.91 76.86 -6.64
N LEU A 18 -27.09 77.69 -5.99
CA LEU A 18 -27.57 78.82 -5.19
C LEU A 18 -28.22 79.89 -6.06
N GLN A 19 -27.66 80.15 -7.25
CA GLN A 19 -28.21 81.09 -8.20
C GLN A 19 -29.57 80.60 -8.72
N LEU A 20 -29.68 79.35 -9.16
CA LEU A 20 -30.95 78.77 -9.62
C LEU A 20 -32.01 78.73 -8.51
N TRP A 21 -31.60 78.45 -7.28
CA TRP A 21 -32.49 78.51 -6.12
C TRP A 21 -33.00 79.94 -5.86
N SER A 22 -32.13 80.95 -6.00
CA SER A 22 -32.53 82.35 -5.83
C SER A 22 -33.58 82.80 -6.85
N PHE A 23 -33.52 82.24 -8.07
CA PHE A 23 -34.52 82.46 -9.12
C PHE A 23 -35.78 81.58 -8.98
N LYS A 24 -35.83 80.69 -7.97
CA LYS A 24 -36.89 79.68 -7.78
C LYS A 24 -37.10 78.76 -8.98
N ASP A 25 -36.08 78.59 -9.82
CA ASP A 25 -36.12 77.69 -10.96
C ASP A 25 -35.76 76.26 -10.51
N LEU A 26 -36.69 75.63 -9.80
CA LEU A 26 -36.49 74.31 -9.21
C LEU A 26 -36.36 73.20 -10.26
N GLN A 27 -36.95 73.40 -11.45
CA GLN A 27 -36.90 72.40 -12.52
C GLN A 27 -35.52 72.38 -13.17
N THR A 28 -34.96 73.54 -13.47
CA THR A 28 -33.56 73.63 -13.95
C THR A 28 -32.58 73.24 -12.85
N LEU A 29 -32.85 73.61 -11.59
CA LEU A 29 -32.03 73.18 -10.45
C LEU A 29 -31.98 71.66 -10.31
N HIS A 30 -33.12 70.97 -10.42
CA HIS A 30 -33.18 69.51 -10.41
C HIS A 30 -32.30 68.92 -11.53
N ILE A 31 -32.47 69.39 -12.77
CA ILE A 31 -31.70 68.90 -13.93
C ILE A 31 -30.19 69.12 -13.73
N VAL A 32 -29.81 70.34 -13.31
CA VAL A 32 -28.40 70.69 -13.06
C VAL A 32 -27.84 69.88 -11.90
N ALA A 33 -28.59 69.68 -10.82
CA ALA A 33 -28.16 68.89 -9.67
C ALA A 33 -27.93 67.41 -10.06
N GLN A 34 -28.92 66.76 -10.69
CA GLN A 34 -28.82 65.35 -11.10
C GLN A 34 -27.64 65.12 -12.05
N HIS A 35 -27.49 65.99 -13.06
CA HIS A 35 -26.41 65.89 -14.04
C HIS A 35 -25.05 66.21 -13.41
N SER A 36 -24.97 67.17 -12.50
CA SER A 36 -23.71 67.59 -11.89
C SER A 36 -23.21 66.61 -10.82
N PHE A 37 -24.10 65.97 -10.06
CA PHE A 37 -23.71 64.96 -9.06
C PHE A 37 -23.01 63.75 -9.70
N SER A 38 -23.39 63.38 -10.92
CA SER A 38 -22.68 62.34 -11.70
C SER A 38 -21.25 62.70 -12.11
N LYS A 39 -20.89 63.99 -12.04
CA LYS A 39 -19.59 64.54 -12.45
C LYS A 39 -18.69 64.95 -11.27
N LEU A 40 -19.16 64.75 -10.05
CA LEU A 40 -18.36 64.94 -8.84
C LEU A 40 -17.38 63.78 -8.69
N SER A 41 -16.12 64.10 -8.41
CA SER A 41 -15.06 63.10 -8.24
C SER A 41 -15.24 62.28 -6.96
N GLU A 42 -15.70 62.90 -5.87
CA GLU A 42 -15.98 62.26 -4.58
C GLU A 42 -17.36 62.70 -4.07
N PRO A 43 -18.48 62.13 -4.60
CA PRO A 43 -19.83 62.72 -4.47
C PRO A 43 -20.28 63.07 -3.05
N LEU A 44 -19.94 62.26 -2.03
CA LEU A 44 -20.32 62.53 -0.64
C LEU A 44 -19.49 63.66 -0.01
N LYS A 45 -18.19 63.71 -0.28
CA LYS A 45 -17.27 64.75 0.23
C LYS A 45 -17.49 66.08 -0.49
N ASP A 46 -17.69 66.01 -1.80
CA ASP A 46 -18.01 67.17 -2.63
C ASP A 46 -19.39 67.74 -2.27
N LEU A 47 -20.38 66.89 -1.95
CA LEU A 47 -21.67 67.33 -1.41
C LEU A 47 -21.51 68.07 -0.07
N LEU A 48 -20.66 67.60 0.85
CA LEU A 48 -20.40 68.31 2.10
C LEU A 48 -19.82 69.70 1.82
N THR A 49 -18.89 69.80 0.87
CA THR A 49 -18.30 71.07 0.42
C THR A 49 -19.38 72.02 -0.16
N VAL A 50 -20.35 71.48 -0.90
CA VAL A 50 -21.50 72.24 -1.43
C VAL A 50 -22.42 72.72 -0.30
N LEU A 51 -22.75 71.85 0.66
CA LEU A 51 -23.64 72.17 1.76
C LEU A 51 -23.02 73.14 2.77
N GLU A 52 -21.71 73.10 2.95
CA GLU A 52 -20.98 74.04 3.82
C GLU A 52 -21.08 75.49 3.34
N ARG A 53 -21.17 75.69 2.03
CA ARG A 53 -21.29 77.00 1.37
C ARG A 53 -22.73 77.48 1.21
N CYS A 54 -23.73 76.64 1.49
CA CYS A 54 -25.14 77.03 1.42
C CYS A 54 -25.53 77.96 2.58
N PRO A 55 -26.18 79.11 2.32
CA PRO A 55 -26.61 80.03 3.36
C PRO A 55 -27.81 79.48 4.14
N GLY A 56 -27.77 79.61 5.48
CA GLY A 56 -28.93 79.35 6.36
C GLY A 56 -28.98 77.97 7.01
N LYS A 57 -28.05 77.66 7.93
CA LYS A 57 -28.14 76.50 8.85
C LYS A 57 -29.14 76.73 10.00
N GLN A 58 -30.34 77.25 9.74
CA GLN A 58 -31.37 77.39 10.78
C GLN A 58 -32.18 76.10 10.90
N LYS A 59 -32.10 75.46 12.08
CA LYS A 59 -32.87 74.25 12.43
C LYS A 59 -34.38 74.50 12.25
N GLY A 60 -35.02 73.67 11.43
CA GLY A 60 -36.47 73.45 11.52
C GLY A 60 -37.36 73.97 10.37
N ARG A 61 -36.81 74.45 9.24
CA ARG A 61 -37.62 74.68 8.02
C ARG A 61 -37.22 73.70 6.90
N SER A 62 -38.18 72.97 6.35
CA SER A 62 -38.01 71.98 5.28
C SER A 62 -37.77 72.58 3.88
N GLN A 63 -37.68 73.92 3.79
CA GLN A 63 -37.62 74.70 2.54
C GLN A 63 -36.31 75.52 2.48
N THR A 64 -35.18 74.89 2.81
CA THR A 64 -33.84 75.50 2.65
C THR A 64 -33.17 74.96 1.40
N VAL A 65 -32.27 75.73 0.78
CA VAL A 65 -31.54 75.25 -0.40
C VAL A 65 -30.73 74.00 -0.07
N SER A 66 -30.14 73.93 1.13
CA SER A 66 -29.43 72.76 1.63
C SER A 66 -30.32 71.53 1.78
N SER A 67 -31.57 71.69 2.26
CA SER A 67 -32.50 70.57 2.37
C SER A 67 -33.00 70.10 1.00
N HIS A 68 -33.15 71.01 0.04
CA HIS A 68 -33.54 70.66 -1.32
C HIS A 68 -32.40 69.99 -2.08
N ILE A 69 -31.17 70.50 -1.99
CA ILE A 69 -29.96 69.86 -2.54
C ILE A 69 -29.76 68.47 -1.93
N LEU A 70 -29.96 68.31 -0.61
CA LEU A 70 -29.92 66.99 0.03
C LEU A 70 -31.03 66.05 -0.47
N LEU A 71 -32.24 66.56 -0.71
CA LEU A 71 -33.33 65.77 -1.26
C LEU A 71 -32.99 65.33 -2.68
N GLU A 72 -32.48 66.23 -3.52
CA GLU A 72 -32.07 65.91 -4.89
C GLU A 72 -30.92 64.92 -4.91
N PHE A 73 -29.92 65.08 -4.05
CA PHE A 73 -28.83 64.12 -3.91
C PHE A 73 -29.33 62.76 -3.38
N HIS A 74 -30.32 62.76 -2.48
CA HIS A 74 -30.91 61.53 -1.99
C HIS A 74 -31.75 60.82 -3.06
N THR A 75 -32.47 61.56 -3.89
CA THR A 75 -33.19 61.03 -5.07
C THR A 75 -32.20 60.49 -6.09
N TRP A 76 -31.13 61.24 -6.38
CA TRP A 76 -30.03 60.81 -7.25
C TRP A 76 -29.39 59.51 -6.75
N MET A 77 -29.06 59.41 -5.46
CA MET A 77 -28.52 58.19 -4.86
C MET A 77 -29.50 57.01 -4.89
N LYS A 78 -30.81 57.27 -4.81
CA LYS A 78 -31.84 56.23 -4.95
C LYS A 78 -31.95 55.72 -6.38
N GLU A 79 -31.72 56.59 -7.36
CA GLU A 79 -31.74 56.24 -8.77
C GLU A 79 -30.39 55.69 -9.28
N HIS A 80 -29.29 55.85 -8.54
CA HIS A 80 -27.94 55.36 -8.90
C HIS A 80 -27.34 54.44 -7.82
N PRO A 81 -27.95 53.27 -7.55
CA PRO A 81 -27.58 52.42 -6.42
C PRO A 81 -26.29 51.60 -6.64
N GLN A 82 -25.76 51.58 -7.87
CA GLN A 82 -24.63 50.74 -8.29
C GLN A 82 -23.28 51.17 -7.71
N HIS A 83 -23.02 52.49 -7.62
CA HIS A 83 -21.76 53.01 -7.06
C HIS A 83 -21.59 52.70 -5.57
N ARG A 84 -22.69 52.71 -4.82
CA ARG A 84 -22.68 52.42 -3.39
C ARG A 84 -22.58 50.93 -3.10
N ALA A 85 -23.14 50.09 -3.98
CA ALA A 85 -22.95 48.65 -3.95
C ALA A 85 -21.51 48.24 -4.29
N LEU A 86 -20.87 48.89 -5.28
CA LEU A 86 -19.45 48.65 -5.63
C LEU A 86 -18.51 48.91 -4.44
N GLY A 87 -18.73 49.97 -3.67
CA GLY A 87 -17.93 50.26 -2.47
C GLY A 87 -18.15 49.30 -1.28
N LEU A 88 -19.17 48.45 -1.31
CA LEU A 88 -19.43 47.43 -0.28
C LEU A 88 -18.84 46.05 -0.66
N LEU A 89 -18.40 45.87 -1.90
CA LEU A 89 -17.81 44.61 -2.38
C LEU A 89 -16.41 44.36 -1.80
N THR A 90 -15.70 45.39 -1.34
CA THR A 90 -14.33 45.28 -0.84
C THR A 90 -14.21 44.59 0.51
N ASP A 91 -15.26 44.65 1.33
CA ASP A 91 -15.22 44.20 2.74
C ASP A 91 -16.23 43.10 3.07
N THR A 92 -16.84 42.45 2.07
CA THR A 92 -17.96 41.53 2.29
C THR A 92 -17.71 40.10 1.80
N HIS A 93 -18.31 39.14 2.52
CA HIS A 93 -18.25 37.70 2.20
C HIS A 93 -18.83 37.41 0.80
N PRO A 94 -18.32 36.43 0.03
CA PRO A 94 -18.72 36.21 -1.37
C PRO A 94 -20.23 36.05 -1.61
N SER A 95 -20.92 35.36 -0.70
CA SER A 95 -22.39 35.21 -0.76
C SER A 95 -23.15 36.52 -0.57
N PHE A 96 -22.57 37.53 0.09
CA PHE A 96 -23.14 38.87 0.22
C PHE A 96 -22.81 39.71 -1.02
N ALA A 97 -21.60 39.56 -1.57
CA ALA A 97 -21.17 40.20 -2.81
C ALA A 97 -22.04 39.78 -4.01
N ASP A 98 -22.33 38.49 -4.18
CA ASP A 98 -23.19 37.99 -5.27
C ASP A 98 -24.63 38.53 -5.17
N ASN A 99 -25.14 38.68 -3.94
CA ASN A 99 -26.43 39.31 -3.73
C ASN A 99 -26.40 40.80 -4.10
N LEU A 100 -25.34 41.53 -3.77
CA LEU A 100 -25.17 42.92 -4.18
C LEU A 100 -25.04 43.06 -5.70
N ILE A 101 -24.26 42.18 -6.33
CA ILE A 101 -24.05 42.15 -7.79
C ILE A 101 -25.37 41.92 -8.53
N ASN A 102 -26.18 40.97 -8.06
CA ASN A 102 -27.46 40.63 -8.68
C ASN A 102 -28.57 41.65 -8.38
N ILE A 103 -28.70 42.10 -7.12
CA ILE A 103 -29.73 43.07 -6.70
C ILE A 103 -29.51 44.43 -7.37
N TYR A 104 -28.26 44.87 -7.48
CA TYR A 104 -27.92 46.17 -8.08
C TYR A 104 -27.52 46.07 -9.55
N GLN A 105 -27.56 44.87 -10.14
CA GLN A 105 -27.18 44.59 -11.52
C GLN A 105 -25.81 45.20 -11.90
N LEU A 106 -24.78 45.00 -11.07
CA LEU A 106 -23.45 45.59 -11.30
C LEU A 106 -22.79 45.12 -12.61
N ASN A 107 -23.28 44.01 -13.17
CA ASN A 107 -22.92 43.43 -14.46
C ASN A 107 -23.22 44.37 -15.63
N SER A 108 -24.15 45.32 -15.45
CA SER A 108 -24.58 46.27 -16.48
C SER A 108 -23.94 47.66 -16.31
N CYS A 109 -23.04 47.85 -15.33
CA CYS A 109 -22.27 49.08 -15.17
C CYS A 109 -21.43 49.37 -16.42
N ASP A 110 -21.32 50.65 -16.78
CA ASP A 110 -20.48 51.02 -17.93
C ASP A 110 -18.99 50.79 -17.63
N ARG A 111 -18.26 50.50 -18.72
CA ARG A 111 -16.85 50.11 -18.65
C ARG A 111 -15.95 51.21 -18.09
N ALA A 112 -16.32 52.49 -18.22
CA ALA A 112 -15.54 53.59 -17.67
C ALA A 112 -15.70 53.69 -16.16
N THR A 113 -16.91 53.47 -15.65
CA THR A 113 -17.22 53.43 -14.21
C THR A 113 -16.55 52.26 -13.50
N LEU A 114 -16.60 51.06 -14.09
CA LEU A 114 -15.87 49.89 -13.56
C LEU A 114 -14.36 50.11 -13.60
N LYS A 115 -13.84 50.67 -14.69
CA LYS A 115 -12.41 51.00 -14.83
C LYS A 115 -11.97 52.04 -13.79
N GLN A 116 -12.77 53.06 -13.53
CA GLN A 116 -12.45 54.08 -12.52
C GLN A 116 -12.50 53.51 -11.10
N HIS A 117 -13.47 52.64 -10.80
CA HIS A 117 -13.52 51.95 -9.51
C HIS A 117 -12.30 51.04 -9.31
N VAL A 118 -11.92 50.26 -10.33
CA VAL A 118 -10.70 49.45 -10.33
C VAL A 118 -9.45 50.33 -10.17
N LEU A 119 -9.35 51.46 -10.87
CA LEU A 119 -8.22 52.39 -10.72
C LEU A 119 -8.17 53.03 -9.32
N ASN A 120 -9.31 53.32 -8.69
CA ASN A 120 -9.37 53.84 -7.33
C ASN A 120 -9.00 52.78 -6.28
N LEU A 121 -9.37 51.51 -6.50
CA LEU A 121 -8.90 50.37 -5.68
C LEU A 121 -7.39 50.17 -5.87
N LEU A 122 -6.90 50.23 -7.11
CA LEU A 122 -5.49 50.10 -7.45
C LEU A 122 -4.63 51.24 -6.90
N ALA A 123 -5.20 52.44 -6.70
CA ALA A 123 -4.52 53.57 -6.08
C ALA A 123 -4.36 53.44 -4.55
N LEU A 124 -5.11 52.54 -3.91
CA LEU A 124 -4.96 52.20 -2.48
C LEU A 124 -3.91 51.11 -2.24
N HIS A 125 -3.43 50.46 -3.31
CA HIS A 125 -2.43 49.39 -3.29
C HIS A 125 -1.05 49.90 -3.79
N ASN A 126 0.05 49.32 -3.29
CA ASN A 126 1.41 49.75 -3.67
C ASN A 126 1.65 49.45 -5.17
N TYR A 127 2.53 50.16 -5.88
CA TYR A 127 2.77 49.89 -7.31
C TYR A 127 3.45 48.53 -7.58
N LYS A 128 4.20 48.00 -6.58
CA LYS A 128 4.95 46.74 -6.68
C LYS A 128 4.06 45.52 -6.82
N GLU A 129 3.16 45.28 -5.87
CA GLU A 129 1.76 45.53 -6.19
C GLU A 129 1.30 45.06 -7.58
N ILE A 130 1.02 46.02 -8.43
CA ILE A 130 0.41 45.78 -9.73
C ILE A 130 1.43 45.30 -10.77
N CYS A 131 2.66 45.83 -10.74
CA CYS A 131 3.64 45.58 -11.81
C CYS A 131 4.35 44.23 -11.68
N VAL A 132 4.68 43.78 -10.45
CA VAL A 132 5.45 42.53 -10.23
C VAL A 132 4.72 41.30 -10.79
N PRO A 133 3.42 41.07 -10.52
CA PRO A 133 2.72 39.91 -11.07
C PRO A 133 2.54 39.98 -12.58
N LEU A 134 2.34 41.17 -13.15
CA LEU A 134 2.20 41.36 -14.59
C LEU A 134 3.50 41.04 -15.32
N VAL A 135 4.65 41.45 -14.77
CA VAL A 135 5.98 41.13 -15.33
C VAL A 135 6.27 39.63 -15.19
N LEU A 136 6.08 39.04 -14.00
CA LEU A 136 6.32 37.61 -13.77
C LEU A 136 5.35 36.70 -14.56
N GLY A 137 4.17 37.22 -14.90
CA GLY A 137 3.16 36.54 -15.71
C GLY A 137 3.31 36.75 -17.22
N ASP A 138 4.45 37.25 -17.69
CA ASP A 138 4.76 37.50 -19.11
C ASP A 138 3.80 38.50 -19.79
N LYS A 139 3.32 39.49 -19.03
CA LYS A 139 2.41 40.55 -19.49
C LYS A 139 3.04 41.93 -19.34
N LEU A 140 4.31 42.05 -19.73
CA LEU A 140 5.07 43.29 -19.62
C LEU A 140 4.36 44.49 -20.28
N ALA A 141 3.73 44.29 -21.44
CA ALA A 141 3.00 45.35 -22.15
C ALA A 141 1.85 45.97 -21.32
N LEU A 142 1.22 45.20 -20.43
CA LEU A 142 0.18 45.72 -19.52
C LEU A 142 0.79 46.48 -18.34
N ALA A 143 1.95 46.05 -17.84
CA ALA A 143 2.70 46.78 -16.81
C ALA A 143 3.22 48.11 -17.35
N GLU A 144 3.76 48.11 -18.58
CA GLU A 144 4.20 49.30 -19.30
C GLU A 144 3.04 50.27 -19.52
N SER A 145 1.88 49.77 -19.98
CA SER A 145 0.67 50.57 -20.15
C SER A 145 0.15 51.18 -18.84
N PHE A 146 0.33 50.49 -17.71
CA PHE A 146 -0.04 50.99 -16.39
C PHE A 146 0.86 52.15 -15.92
N VAL A 147 2.16 52.08 -16.17
CA VAL A 147 3.11 53.12 -15.74
C VAL A 147 3.25 54.26 -16.76
N ALA A 148 2.84 54.04 -18.02
CA ALA A 148 3.02 54.97 -19.12
C ALA A 148 2.47 56.38 -18.82
N GLY A 149 3.31 57.39 -19.00
CA GLY A 149 2.98 58.80 -18.79
C GLY A 149 3.15 59.27 -17.34
N GLN A 150 3.62 58.40 -16.44
CA GLN A 150 3.98 58.73 -15.06
C GLN A 150 5.47 58.46 -14.81
N SER A 151 6.29 59.49 -15.01
CA SER A 151 7.77 59.40 -14.96
C SER A 151 8.32 58.77 -13.68
N HIS A 152 7.70 59.01 -12.52
CA HIS A 152 8.09 58.39 -11.25
C HIS A 152 7.83 56.88 -11.22
N LEU A 153 6.71 56.39 -11.77
CA LEU A 153 6.39 54.96 -11.80
C LEU A 153 7.18 54.22 -12.88
N GLU A 154 7.44 54.87 -14.02
CA GLU A 154 8.32 54.34 -15.07
C GLU A 154 9.73 54.10 -14.51
N GLN A 155 10.28 55.08 -13.78
CA GLN A 155 11.58 54.95 -13.11
C GLN A 155 11.58 53.84 -12.05
N GLN A 156 10.50 53.70 -11.29
CA GLN A 156 10.38 52.64 -10.29
C GLN A 156 10.25 51.25 -10.90
N LEU A 157 9.56 51.10 -12.03
CA LEU A 157 9.49 49.84 -12.76
C LEU A 157 10.86 49.43 -13.30
N VAL A 158 11.60 50.36 -13.91
CA VAL A 158 12.95 50.09 -14.41
C VAL A 158 13.90 49.75 -13.27
N ALA A 159 13.90 50.51 -12.17
CA ALA A 159 14.74 50.24 -11.00
C ALA A 159 14.42 48.89 -10.34
N LEU A 160 13.14 48.48 -10.36
CA LEU A 160 12.71 47.17 -9.89
C LEU A 160 13.26 46.04 -10.78
N LEU A 161 13.13 46.16 -12.10
CA LEU A 161 13.66 45.17 -13.04
C LEU A 161 15.19 45.07 -12.96
N ASP A 162 15.87 46.22 -12.84
CA ASP A 162 17.33 46.28 -12.68
C ASP A 162 17.78 45.61 -11.37
N SER A 163 17.02 45.79 -10.29
CA SER A 163 17.30 45.10 -9.01
C SER A 163 17.22 43.57 -9.11
N TRP A 164 16.39 43.02 -10.01
CA TRP A 164 16.30 41.58 -10.27
C TRP A 164 17.45 41.04 -11.11
N CYS A 165 18.13 41.90 -11.85
CA CYS A 165 19.29 41.54 -12.66
C CYS A 165 20.60 41.58 -11.85
N HIS A 166 20.56 42.04 -10.58
CA HIS A 166 21.75 42.13 -9.73
C HIS A 166 22.19 40.74 -9.23
N PRO A 167 23.50 40.40 -9.21
CA PRO A 167 24.00 39.06 -8.86
C PRO A 167 23.67 38.57 -7.44
N THR A 168 23.28 39.49 -6.55
CA THR A 168 22.90 39.19 -5.16
C THR A 168 21.38 39.07 -4.97
N CYS A 169 20.58 39.28 -6.03
CA CYS A 169 19.13 39.15 -5.94
C CYS A 169 18.78 37.68 -5.66
N SER A 170 18.18 37.44 -4.50
CA SER A 170 17.71 36.10 -4.14
C SER A 170 16.24 35.94 -4.54
N MET A 171 15.84 34.72 -4.89
CA MET A 171 14.42 34.40 -5.14
C MET A 171 13.51 34.73 -3.95
N GLU A 172 14.07 34.90 -2.75
CA GLU A 172 13.37 35.32 -1.54
C GLU A 172 12.92 36.79 -1.53
N GLU A 173 13.68 37.69 -2.18
CA GLU A 173 13.31 39.11 -2.29
C GLU A 173 12.16 39.32 -3.29
N ILE A 174 12.16 38.53 -4.38
CA ILE A 174 11.05 38.48 -5.35
C ILE A 174 9.79 37.92 -4.67
N ARG A 175 9.91 36.84 -3.89
CA ARG A 175 8.80 36.26 -3.09
C ARG A 175 8.19 37.27 -2.11
N LYS A 176 8.98 38.18 -1.53
CA LYS A 176 8.49 39.18 -0.57
C LYS A 176 7.63 40.26 -1.24
N CYS A 177 7.91 40.61 -2.50
CA CYS A 177 7.11 41.57 -3.26
C CYS A 177 5.77 40.99 -3.73
N VAL A 178 5.73 39.69 -4.05
CA VAL A 178 4.49 38.99 -4.48
C VAL A 178 3.52 38.79 -3.30
N ARG A 179 4.04 38.61 -2.07
CA ARG A 179 3.24 38.41 -0.85
C ARG A 179 2.26 39.54 -0.50
N THR A 180 2.52 40.78 -0.91
CA THR A 180 1.69 41.95 -0.54
C THR A 180 0.52 42.19 -1.50
N CYS A 181 0.49 41.49 -2.63
CA CYS A 181 -0.23 41.91 -3.83
C CYS A 181 -1.57 41.16 -4.11
N LEU A 182 -1.87 40.13 -3.33
CA LEU A 182 -2.77 39.04 -3.73
C LEU A 182 -4.28 39.27 -3.73
N LEU A 183 -4.73 40.51 -3.92
CA LEU A 183 -6.17 40.84 -4.03
C LEU A 183 -6.58 41.54 -5.33
N CYS A 184 -5.65 41.90 -6.22
CA CYS A 184 -5.99 42.72 -7.41
C CYS A 184 -5.89 42.02 -8.78
N VAL A 185 -5.42 40.77 -8.89
CA VAL A 185 -5.20 40.10 -10.19
C VAL A 185 -6.17 38.95 -10.42
N ILE A 186 -7.46 39.25 -10.40
CA ILE A 186 -8.53 38.24 -10.50
C ILE A 186 -9.08 37.99 -11.93
N PRO A 187 -8.89 38.83 -12.99
CA PRO A 187 -9.48 38.50 -14.30
C PRO A 187 -8.53 38.14 -15.44
N THR A 188 -7.21 37.94 -15.27
CA THR A 188 -6.38 37.59 -16.45
C THR A 188 -5.28 36.54 -16.26
N CYS A 189 -4.94 36.13 -15.04
CA CYS A 189 -4.11 34.93 -14.86
C CYS A 189 -5.05 33.74 -15.04
N GLY A 190 -4.77 32.84 -15.99
CA GLY A 190 -5.60 31.67 -16.23
C GLY A 190 -5.99 31.04 -14.91
N VAL A 191 -7.29 30.86 -14.71
CA VAL A 191 -7.96 30.35 -13.51
C VAL A 191 -7.17 29.25 -12.75
N PRO A 192 -6.49 28.30 -13.41
CA PRO A 192 -5.70 27.28 -12.73
C PRO A 192 -4.41 27.79 -12.05
N PHE A 193 -3.80 28.86 -12.56
CA PHE A 193 -2.58 29.44 -12.00
C PHE A 193 -2.85 30.15 -10.67
N PHE A 194 -4.01 30.78 -10.54
CA PHE A 194 -4.48 31.39 -9.29
C PHE A 194 -4.75 30.34 -8.21
N VAL A 195 -5.37 29.22 -8.58
CA VAL A 195 -5.64 28.10 -7.67
C VAL A 195 -4.35 27.48 -7.11
N VAL A 196 -3.36 27.26 -7.96
CA VAL A 196 -2.04 26.74 -7.56
C VAL A 196 -1.28 27.75 -6.69
N PHE A 197 -1.43 29.04 -7.00
CA PHE A 197 -0.79 30.11 -6.23
C PHE A 197 -1.31 30.19 -4.78
N LEU A 198 -2.63 30.08 -4.57
CA LEU A 198 -3.25 30.09 -3.22
C LEU A 198 -2.74 28.95 -2.33
N GLU A 199 -2.40 27.81 -2.92
CA GLU A 199 -1.91 26.65 -2.19
C GLU A 199 -0.44 26.76 -1.79
N MET A 200 0.40 27.34 -2.64
CA MET A 200 1.82 27.55 -2.32
C MET A 200 2.03 28.59 -1.20
N TYR A 201 1.03 29.41 -0.91
CA TYR A 201 1.11 30.50 0.06
C TYR A 201 -0.21 30.64 0.85
N PRO A 202 -0.38 29.88 1.95
CA PRO A 202 -1.64 29.85 2.70
C PRO A 202 -1.92 31.20 3.37
N LEU A 203 -2.76 32.02 2.74
CA LEU A 203 -3.39 33.17 3.36
C LEU A 203 -4.61 32.68 4.14
N SER A 204 -4.41 32.14 5.35
CA SER A 204 -5.47 31.78 6.32
C SER A 204 -6.58 30.81 5.87
N MET A 205 -6.51 30.26 4.66
CA MET A 205 -7.55 29.40 4.08
C MET A 205 -7.30 27.95 4.49
N THR A 206 -8.36 27.27 4.98
CA THR A 206 -8.31 25.85 5.29
C THR A 206 -8.30 25.02 4.00
N GLU A 207 -7.78 23.80 4.06
CA GLU A 207 -7.71 22.89 2.91
C GLU A 207 -9.11 22.58 2.33
N GLU A 208 -10.13 22.51 3.18
CA GLU A 208 -11.53 22.36 2.76
C GLU A 208 -12.03 23.57 1.95
N ASN A 209 -11.79 24.79 2.45
CA ASN A 209 -12.18 26.02 1.74
C ASN A 209 -11.44 26.15 0.39
N TRP A 210 -10.17 25.73 0.34
CA TRP A 210 -9.43 25.68 -0.91
C TRP A 210 -10.08 24.68 -1.88
N CYS A 211 -10.34 23.44 -1.44
CA CYS A 211 -10.95 22.41 -2.27
C CYS A 211 -12.31 22.84 -2.84
N ASP A 212 -13.16 23.46 -2.03
CA ASP A 212 -14.47 23.96 -2.46
C ASP A 212 -14.33 25.09 -3.48
N HIS A 213 -13.36 25.98 -3.28
CA HIS A 213 -13.09 27.07 -4.23
C HIS A 213 -12.58 26.52 -5.57
N VAL A 214 -11.62 25.59 -5.56
CA VAL A 214 -11.13 24.94 -6.78
C VAL A 214 -12.29 24.23 -7.49
N GLN A 215 -13.14 23.52 -6.75
CA GLN A 215 -14.27 22.80 -7.33
C GLN A 215 -15.33 23.73 -7.92
N TYR A 216 -15.62 24.87 -7.27
CA TYR A 216 -16.51 25.90 -7.80
C TYR A 216 -15.95 26.55 -9.07
N VAL A 217 -14.66 26.82 -9.09
CA VAL A 217 -13.97 27.60 -10.12
C VAL A 217 -13.65 26.77 -11.38
N VAL A 218 -13.21 25.52 -11.19
CA VAL A 218 -12.89 24.60 -12.28
C VAL A 218 -14.14 23.86 -12.75
N GLY A 219 -15.07 23.56 -11.84
CA GLY A 219 -16.33 22.88 -12.15
C GLY A 219 -16.13 21.55 -12.89
N ASP A 220 -17.03 21.28 -13.83
CA ASP A 220 -17.04 20.08 -14.68
C ASP A 220 -16.29 20.26 -16.01
N ASP A 221 -15.56 21.37 -16.19
CA ASP A 221 -14.81 21.64 -17.42
C ASP A 221 -13.53 20.81 -17.46
N LEU A 222 -13.52 19.77 -18.30
CA LEU A 222 -12.39 18.84 -18.43
C LEU A 222 -11.09 19.53 -18.83
N GLU A 223 -11.12 20.58 -19.65
CA GLU A 223 -9.91 21.28 -20.09
C GLU A 223 -9.30 22.08 -18.94
N LEU A 224 -10.15 22.73 -18.13
CA LEU A 224 -9.69 23.41 -16.91
C LEU A 224 -9.18 22.42 -15.86
N GLN A 225 -9.82 21.26 -15.71
CA GLN A 225 -9.36 20.18 -14.82
C GLN A 225 -7.99 19.65 -15.22
N VAL A 226 -7.78 19.35 -16.51
CA VAL A 226 -6.48 18.90 -17.06
C VAL A 226 -5.42 19.97 -16.88
N HIS A 227 -5.75 21.24 -17.15
CA HIS A 227 -4.81 22.34 -16.98
C HIS A 227 -4.44 22.56 -15.50
N LEU A 228 -5.39 22.46 -14.58
CA LEU A 228 -5.12 22.50 -13.15
C LEU A 228 -4.16 21.39 -12.73
N VAL A 229 -4.44 20.14 -13.11
CA VAL A 229 -3.60 18.99 -12.74
C VAL A 229 -2.19 19.15 -13.31
N THR A 230 -2.05 19.66 -14.54
CA THR A 230 -0.75 19.99 -15.14
C THR A 230 0.01 21.03 -14.32
N LYS A 231 -0.68 22.07 -13.83
CA LYS A 231 -0.04 23.11 -13.02
C LYS A 231 0.29 22.61 -11.60
N LEU A 232 -0.57 21.79 -11.00
CA LEU A 232 -0.28 21.16 -9.71
C LEU A 232 0.93 20.23 -9.81
N GLU A 233 1.09 19.50 -10.91
CA GLU A 233 2.30 18.69 -11.13
C GLU A 233 3.55 19.57 -11.15
N GLN A 234 3.52 20.63 -11.98
CA GLN A 234 4.64 21.55 -12.15
C GLN A 234 5.08 22.25 -10.86
N TYR A 235 4.14 22.64 -10.00
CA TYR A 235 4.42 23.55 -8.87
C TYR A 235 4.25 22.91 -7.49
N CYS A 236 3.41 21.89 -7.36
CA CYS A 236 3.09 21.22 -6.10
C CYS A 236 3.53 19.74 -6.08
N GLY A 237 3.96 19.20 -7.22
CA GLY A 237 4.43 17.83 -7.37
C GLY A 237 3.33 16.82 -7.74
N LEU A 238 3.80 15.62 -8.10
CA LEU A 238 2.97 14.54 -8.65
C LEU A 238 1.87 14.05 -7.70
N GLN A 239 2.13 14.04 -6.39
CA GLN A 239 1.15 13.56 -5.41
C GLN A 239 -0.13 14.41 -5.42
N LYS A 240 0.01 15.74 -5.43
CA LYS A 240 -1.13 16.66 -5.42
C LYS A 240 -1.86 16.65 -6.76
N ALA A 241 -1.10 16.60 -7.86
CA ALA A 241 -1.67 16.41 -9.20
C ALA A 241 -2.51 15.12 -9.28
N CYS A 242 -1.99 14.01 -8.73
CA CYS A 242 -2.68 12.73 -8.67
C CYS A 242 -4.00 12.83 -7.89
N GLN A 243 -3.99 13.41 -6.69
CA GLN A 243 -5.21 13.59 -5.88
C GLN A 243 -6.32 14.32 -6.65
N TRP A 244 -5.98 15.42 -7.33
CA TRP A 244 -6.93 16.20 -8.10
C TRP A 244 -7.40 15.50 -9.38
N SER A 245 -6.49 14.78 -10.05
CA SER A 245 -6.86 13.97 -11.20
C SER A 245 -7.84 12.85 -10.86
N LEU A 246 -7.68 12.20 -9.70
CA LEU A 246 -8.62 11.20 -9.18
C LEU A 246 -9.96 11.84 -8.78
N ARG A 247 -9.92 13.03 -8.15
CA ARG A 247 -11.12 13.79 -7.77
C ARG A 247 -11.99 14.10 -8.99
N TYR A 248 -11.38 14.61 -10.05
CA TYR A 248 -12.06 14.96 -11.29
C TYR A 248 -12.25 13.80 -12.27
N ASN A 249 -11.71 12.62 -11.99
CA ASN A 249 -11.79 11.45 -12.87
C ASN A 249 -11.23 11.74 -14.27
N ILE A 250 -10.08 12.40 -14.33
CA ILE A 250 -9.43 12.77 -15.59
C ILE A 250 -8.98 11.49 -16.32
N PRO A 251 -9.32 11.32 -17.61
CA PRO A 251 -8.90 10.16 -18.40
C PRO A 251 -7.38 10.01 -18.45
N LYS A 252 -6.89 8.76 -18.42
CA LYS A 252 -5.45 8.42 -18.42
C LYS A 252 -4.66 9.10 -19.55
N ASP A 253 -5.23 9.17 -20.75
CA ASP A 253 -4.63 9.78 -21.94
C ASP A 253 -4.50 11.31 -21.86
N ARG A 254 -5.16 11.93 -20.88
CA ARG A 254 -5.14 13.38 -20.62
C ARG A 254 -4.30 13.76 -19.40
N LEU A 255 -3.70 12.79 -18.70
CA LEU A 255 -2.87 13.05 -17.52
C LEU A 255 -1.46 13.54 -17.89
N PRO A 256 -0.85 14.44 -17.11
CA PRO A 256 0.57 14.75 -17.22
C PRO A 256 1.44 13.50 -16.99
N LEU A 257 2.63 13.50 -17.58
CA LEU A 257 3.63 12.45 -17.39
C LEU A 257 3.94 12.25 -15.89
N GLY A 258 3.99 11.00 -15.44
CA GLY A 258 4.25 10.66 -14.03
C GLY A 258 3.00 10.60 -13.15
N VAL A 259 1.89 11.26 -13.52
CA VAL A 259 0.68 11.30 -12.69
C VAL A 259 -0.05 9.96 -12.70
N TRP A 260 -0.07 9.27 -13.85
CA TRP A 260 -0.67 7.95 -13.97
C TRP A 260 0.06 6.89 -13.14
N GLU A 261 1.38 7.00 -13.02
CA GLU A 261 2.24 6.14 -12.23
C GLU A 261 1.92 6.26 -10.72
N MET A 262 1.42 7.42 -10.28
CA MET A 262 0.96 7.64 -8.91
C MET A 262 -0.44 7.05 -8.62
N GLN A 263 -1.17 6.59 -9.64
CA GLN A 263 -2.50 5.98 -9.51
C GLN A 263 -2.45 4.44 -9.52
N GLN A 264 -1.27 3.87 -9.31
CA GLN A 264 -1.00 2.43 -9.35
C GLN A 264 -0.49 1.96 -8.00
N ILE A 265 -0.92 0.76 -7.59
CA ILE A 265 -0.48 0.11 -6.38
C ILE A 265 -0.12 -1.33 -6.70
N GLY A 266 1.13 -1.71 -6.42
CA GLY A 266 1.55 -3.11 -6.36
C GLY A 266 1.12 -3.70 -5.03
N VAL A 267 0.38 -4.81 -5.07
CA VAL A 267 -0.14 -5.48 -3.89
C VAL A 267 0.39 -6.90 -3.83
N ASP A 268 1.00 -7.23 -2.70
CA ASP A 268 1.44 -8.57 -2.37
C ASP A 268 1.23 -8.85 -0.88
N MET A 269 1.31 -10.12 -0.46
CA MET A 269 0.99 -10.54 0.90
C MET A 269 1.85 -11.72 1.36
N GLU A 270 2.26 -11.68 2.63
CA GLU A 270 2.93 -12.81 3.29
C GLU A 270 2.05 -13.47 4.34
N TRP A 271 2.19 -14.79 4.48
CA TRP A 271 1.31 -15.60 5.31
C TRP A 271 2.01 -16.10 6.58
N GLN A 272 1.23 -16.25 7.63
CA GLN A 272 1.63 -16.95 8.83
C GLN A 272 1.90 -18.44 8.50
N PRO A 273 3.07 -19.00 8.88
CA PRO A 273 3.38 -20.39 8.60
C PRO A 273 2.50 -21.30 9.46
N THR A 274 1.58 -22.03 8.84
CA THR A 274 0.72 -22.97 9.56
C THR A 274 1.37 -24.35 9.64
N PHE A 275 1.53 -24.87 10.86
CA PHE A 275 2.06 -26.21 11.12
C PHE A 275 0.96 -27.12 11.68
N GLY A 276 0.30 -27.88 10.79
CA GLY A 276 -0.64 -28.94 11.19
C GLY A 276 -2.07 -28.49 11.53
N CYS A 277 -3.03 -29.19 10.95
CA CYS A 277 -4.50 -29.14 11.15
C CYS A 277 -5.23 -27.79 10.97
N ALA A 278 -5.97 -27.69 9.86
CA ALA A 278 -7.27 -27.02 9.68
C ALA A 278 -7.43 -25.53 10.00
N SER A 279 -6.40 -24.80 10.42
CA SER A 279 -6.47 -23.34 10.42
C SER A 279 -6.29 -22.82 9.00
N THR A 280 -7.19 -21.93 8.59
CA THR A 280 -7.01 -21.15 7.37
C THR A 280 -5.78 -20.26 7.54
N GLN A 281 -4.86 -20.26 6.56
CA GLN A 281 -3.68 -19.39 6.59
C GLN A 281 -4.11 -17.93 6.72
N GLN A 282 -3.56 -17.27 7.73
CA GLN A 282 -3.79 -15.85 7.98
C GLN A 282 -2.65 -15.03 7.38
N VAL A 283 -2.97 -13.81 6.99
CA VAL A 283 -2.00 -12.85 6.48
C VAL A 283 -1.18 -12.33 7.66
N ALA A 284 0.14 -12.35 7.52
CA ALA A 284 1.11 -11.80 8.46
C ALA A 284 1.51 -10.37 8.07
N LEU A 285 1.62 -10.11 6.77
CA LEU A 285 2.07 -8.85 6.19
C LEU A 285 1.26 -8.55 4.92
N ILE A 286 0.85 -7.29 4.73
CA ILE A 286 0.38 -6.80 3.44
C ILE A 286 1.39 -5.77 2.93
N GLN A 287 1.84 -5.93 1.70
CA GLN A 287 2.76 -5.04 1.02
C GLN A 287 1.98 -4.17 0.03
N LEU A 288 2.08 -2.85 0.17
CA LEU A 288 1.48 -1.88 -0.74
C LEU A 288 2.60 -1.01 -1.33
N ALA A 289 2.99 -1.32 -2.56
CA ALA A 289 3.97 -0.56 -3.31
C ALA A 289 3.29 0.57 -4.09
N VAL A 290 3.78 1.78 -3.90
CA VAL A 290 3.49 2.96 -4.73
C VAL A 290 4.80 3.40 -5.42
N SER A 291 4.72 4.39 -6.32
CA SER A 291 5.84 4.81 -7.18
C SER A 291 7.20 4.96 -6.49
N ASP A 292 7.24 5.52 -5.27
CA ASP A 292 8.48 5.84 -4.54
C ASP A 292 8.64 5.10 -3.20
N GLN A 293 7.59 4.40 -2.74
CA GLN A 293 7.51 3.89 -1.37
C GLN A 293 6.81 2.53 -1.34
N VAL A 294 7.16 1.70 -0.35
CA VAL A 294 6.43 0.47 -0.05
C VAL A 294 6.01 0.47 1.40
N PHE A 295 4.70 0.36 1.63
CA PHE A 295 4.13 0.24 2.96
C PHE A 295 4.00 -1.24 3.34
N LEU A 296 4.54 -1.61 4.50
CA LEU A 296 4.46 -2.96 5.05
C LEU A 296 3.50 -2.94 6.24
N LEU A 297 2.27 -3.40 6.03
CA LEU A 297 1.23 -3.43 7.06
C LEU A 297 1.38 -4.70 7.89
N ASP A 298 1.91 -4.56 9.10
CA ASP A 298 2.15 -5.66 10.03
C ASP A 298 0.86 -6.11 10.73
N LEU A 299 0.23 -7.16 10.20
CA LEU A 299 -0.99 -7.71 10.77
C LEU A 299 -0.77 -8.55 12.04
N CYS A 300 0.48 -8.93 12.32
CA CYS A 300 0.86 -9.58 13.58
C CYS A 300 1.07 -8.57 14.72
N ALA A 301 1.14 -7.27 14.43
CA ALA A 301 1.20 -6.24 15.45
C ALA A 301 -0.08 -6.27 16.31
N ARG A 302 0.09 -6.27 17.64
CA ARG A 302 -1.03 -6.43 18.59
C ARG A 302 -2.10 -5.37 18.34
N GLY A 303 -3.33 -5.82 18.10
CA GLY A 303 -4.49 -4.96 17.93
C GLY A 303 -4.61 -4.29 16.55
N PHE A 304 -3.58 -4.32 15.70
CA PHE A 304 -3.60 -3.64 14.40
C PHE A 304 -4.57 -4.30 13.42
N SER A 305 -4.50 -5.64 13.30
CA SER A 305 -5.40 -6.40 12.43
C SER A 305 -6.86 -6.34 12.90
N HIS A 306 -7.13 -6.24 14.20
CA HIS A 306 -8.50 -6.16 14.71
C HIS A 306 -9.08 -4.74 14.71
N HIS A 307 -8.27 -3.71 14.40
CA HIS A 307 -8.73 -2.33 14.40
C HIS A 307 -9.74 -2.09 13.25
N PRO A 308 -10.91 -1.48 13.53
CA PRO A 308 -11.94 -1.26 12.51
C PRO A 308 -11.45 -0.43 11.32
N GLU A 309 -10.60 0.56 11.56
CA GLU A 309 -10.05 1.41 10.50
C GLU A 309 -9.15 0.64 9.55
N THR A 310 -8.39 -0.36 10.02
CA THR A 310 -7.55 -1.21 9.17
C THR A 310 -8.42 -1.98 8.16
N ILE A 311 -9.50 -2.60 8.65
CA ILE A 311 -10.42 -3.38 7.79
C ILE A 311 -11.13 -2.45 6.81
N ASN A 312 -11.59 -1.29 7.27
CA ASN A 312 -12.27 -0.30 6.44
C ASN A 312 -11.33 0.26 5.37
N PHE A 313 -10.07 0.53 5.72
CA PHE A 313 -9.05 0.96 4.78
C PHE A 313 -8.83 -0.08 3.68
N ILE A 314 -8.62 -1.35 4.04
CA ILE A 314 -8.44 -2.44 3.06
C ILE A 314 -9.68 -2.58 2.17
N ARG A 315 -10.89 -2.52 2.73
CA ARG A 315 -12.14 -2.56 1.95
C ARG A 315 -12.23 -1.40 0.96
N SER A 316 -11.99 -0.17 1.41
CA SER A 316 -12.02 1.02 0.54
C SER A 316 -10.96 0.93 -0.56
N LEU A 317 -9.74 0.50 -0.22
CA LEU A 317 -8.63 0.37 -1.16
C LEU A 317 -8.96 -0.58 -2.33
N PHE A 318 -9.45 -1.78 -2.03
CA PHE A 318 -9.79 -2.76 -3.05
C PHE A 318 -11.08 -2.40 -3.83
N ALA A 319 -12.02 -1.67 -3.20
CA ALA A 319 -13.24 -1.20 -3.84
C ALA A 319 -13.03 0.01 -4.76
N GLU A 320 -11.94 0.77 -4.60
CA GLU A 320 -11.68 1.99 -5.38
C GLU A 320 -11.37 1.67 -6.85
N GLN A 321 -12.25 2.04 -7.77
CA GLN A 321 -12.10 1.73 -9.20
C GLN A 321 -11.01 2.57 -9.88
N LYS A 322 -10.79 3.80 -9.40
CA LYS A 322 -9.89 4.76 -10.05
C LYS A 322 -8.41 4.46 -9.82
N ILE A 323 -8.11 3.64 -8.81
CA ILE A 323 -6.75 3.21 -8.50
C ILE A 323 -6.54 1.81 -9.06
N LEU A 324 -5.48 1.64 -9.85
CA LEU A 324 -5.09 0.35 -10.39
C LEU A 324 -4.32 -0.47 -9.34
N LYS A 325 -4.87 -1.61 -8.94
CA LYS A 325 -4.20 -2.61 -8.11
C LYS A 325 -3.59 -3.70 -8.99
N LEU A 326 -2.27 -3.81 -8.95
CA LEU A 326 -1.48 -4.84 -9.61
C LEU A 326 -1.17 -5.93 -8.59
N GLY A 327 -1.34 -7.19 -8.98
CA GLY A 327 -0.96 -8.34 -8.17
C GLY A 327 -0.65 -9.55 -9.04
N TYR A 328 -0.23 -10.65 -8.44
CA TYR A 328 0.12 -11.87 -9.17
C TYR A 328 -0.48 -13.12 -8.50
N GLY A 329 -1.53 -13.69 -9.09
CA GLY A 329 -2.22 -14.86 -8.55
C GLY A 329 -3.24 -14.54 -7.43
N MET A 330 -3.66 -13.28 -7.34
CA MET A 330 -4.46 -12.76 -6.23
C MET A 330 -5.82 -13.45 -6.04
N ALA A 331 -6.46 -13.86 -7.14
CA ALA A 331 -7.77 -14.50 -7.13
C ALA A 331 -7.76 -15.92 -6.51
N VAL A 332 -6.62 -16.61 -6.55
CA VAL A 332 -6.53 -18.04 -6.20
C VAL A 332 -5.97 -18.26 -4.80
N GLY A 333 -5.03 -17.41 -4.36
CA GLY A 333 -4.36 -17.52 -3.05
C GLY A 333 -4.76 -16.40 -2.10
N ASP A 334 -4.34 -15.19 -2.43
CA ASP A 334 -4.23 -14.08 -1.47
C ASP A 334 -5.57 -13.63 -0.90
N LEU A 335 -6.59 -13.52 -1.75
CA LEU A 335 -7.94 -13.15 -1.30
C LEU A 335 -8.56 -14.20 -0.37
N LYS A 336 -8.20 -15.48 -0.50
CA LYS A 336 -8.66 -16.52 0.43
C LYS A 336 -8.02 -16.35 1.80
N CYS A 337 -6.72 -16.09 1.85
CA CYS A 337 -6.00 -15.81 3.09
C CYS A 337 -6.48 -14.51 3.75
N LEU A 338 -6.82 -13.50 2.95
CA LEU A 338 -7.39 -12.25 3.43
C LEU A 338 -8.76 -12.45 4.09
N SER A 339 -9.64 -13.22 3.44
CA SER A 339 -10.95 -13.61 4.01
C SER A 339 -10.81 -14.45 5.29
N ALA A 340 -9.77 -15.27 5.39
CA ALA A 340 -9.44 -16.04 6.58
C ALA A 340 -8.92 -15.17 7.75
N THR A 341 -8.27 -14.06 7.44
CA THR A 341 -7.74 -13.11 8.43
C THR A 341 -8.86 -12.26 9.04
N TRP A 342 -9.82 -11.86 8.22
CA TRP A 342 -10.98 -11.09 8.67
C TRP A 342 -12.29 -11.81 8.36
N HIS A 343 -12.83 -12.54 9.34
CA HIS A 343 -14.11 -13.24 9.21
C HIS A 343 -15.27 -12.34 8.75
N LYS A 344 -15.25 -11.03 9.04
CA LYS A 344 -16.22 -10.04 8.54
C LYS A 344 -16.32 -10.01 7.00
N LEU A 345 -15.29 -10.46 6.29
CA LEU A 345 -15.26 -10.57 4.84
C LEU A 345 -15.96 -11.82 4.29
N LEU A 346 -16.30 -12.79 5.15
CA LEU A 346 -17.12 -13.95 4.76
C LEU A 346 -18.60 -13.57 4.65
N GLU A 347 -19.06 -12.64 5.49
CA GLU A 347 -20.43 -12.12 5.47
C GLU A 347 -20.60 -11.04 4.40
N GLU A 348 -19.63 -10.14 4.28
CA GLU A 348 -19.59 -9.08 3.27
C GLU A 348 -18.30 -9.18 2.45
N PRO A 349 -18.34 -9.88 1.29
CA PRO A 349 -17.17 -10.07 0.44
C PRO A 349 -16.53 -8.76 -0.01
N LEU A 350 -15.20 -8.77 -0.14
CA LEU A 350 -14.46 -7.65 -0.70
C LEU A 350 -14.93 -7.34 -2.12
N LYS A 351 -15.34 -6.09 -2.35
CA LYS A 351 -15.55 -5.56 -3.69
C LYS A 351 -14.18 -5.34 -4.33
N LEU A 352 -13.94 -5.99 -5.45
CA LEU A 352 -12.69 -5.86 -6.20
C LEU A 352 -12.97 -5.03 -7.45
N ALA A 353 -12.47 -3.81 -7.47
CA ALA A 353 -12.51 -2.92 -8.64
C ALA A 353 -11.09 -2.49 -9.01
N GLY A 354 -10.85 -2.12 -10.27
CA GLY A 354 -9.54 -1.61 -10.71
C GLY A 354 -8.39 -2.60 -10.49
N MET A 355 -8.61 -3.91 -10.58
CA MET A 355 -7.59 -4.93 -10.33
C MET A 355 -7.08 -5.54 -11.63
N LEU A 356 -5.76 -5.69 -11.76
CA LEU A 356 -5.12 -6.42 -12.86
C LEU A 356 -4.20 -7.49 -12.29
N ASP A 357 -4.57 -8.75 -12.51
CA ASP A 357 -3.74 -9.90 -12.13
C ASP A 357 -2.73 -10.18 -13.25
N LEU A 358 -1.46 -9.88 -12.97
CA LEU A 358 -0.34 -10.08 -13.89
C LEU A 358 -0.10 -11.56 -14.21
N LEU A 359 -0.64 -12.50 -13.44
CA LEU A 359 -0.63 -13.92 -13.82
C LEU A 359 -1.38 -14.16 -15.13
N ASN A 360 -2.52 -13.48 -15.35
CA ASN A 360 -3.29 -13.61 -16.58
C ASN A 360 -2.54 -13.03 -17.78
N VAL A 361 -1.84 -11.92 -17.56
CA VAL A 361 -0.97 -11.29 -18.56
C VAL A 361 0.19 -12.23 -18.90
N HIS A 362 0.87 -12.78 -17.89
CA HIS A 362 1.97 -13.72 -18.06
C HIS A 362 1.55 -14.98 -18.83
N GLN A 363 0.38 -15.56 -18.52
CA GLN A 363 -0.16 -16.68 -19.28
C GLN A 363 -0.41 -16.34 -20.75
N LYS A 364 -0.81 -15.09 -21.05
CA LYS A 364 -1.00 -14.64 -22.43
C LYS A 364 0.33 -14.47 -23.17
N ILE A 365 1.35 -13.93 -22.50
CA ILE A 365 2.72 -13.87 -23.04
C ILE A 365 3.22 -15.28 -23.38
N GLN A 366 3.03 -16.25 -22.49
CA GLN A 366 3.46 -17.64 -22.70
C GLN A 366 2.74 -18.33 -23.86
N ARG A 367 1.51 -17.94 -24.17
CA ARG A 367 0.74 -18.46 -25.32
C ARG A 367 1.06 -17.73 -26.63
N SER A 368 1.66 -16.54 -26.56
CA SER A 368 2.03 -15.75 -27.72
C SER A 368 3.24 -16.34 -28.42
N LYS A 369 3.18 -16.46 -29.76
CA LYS A 369 4.30 -16.94 -30.60
C LYS A 369 5.31 -15.84 -30.95
N VAL A 370 5.11 -14.63 -30.42
CA VAL A 370 5.99 -13.48 -30.70
C VAL A 370 7.27 -13.63 -29.90
N LYS A 371 8.41 -13.78 -30.58
CA LYS A 371 9.73 -13.70 -29.94
C LYS A 371 10.08 -12.24 -29.72
N PRO A 372 10.36 -11.78 -28.47
CA PRO A 372 10.67 -10.39 -28.20
C PRO A 372 11.96 -10.00 -28.94
N GLN A 373 11.89 -8.98 -29.80
CA GLN A 373 12.99 -8.66 -30.71
C GLN A 373 14.13 -7.82 -30.10
N ASN A 374 14.04 -7.35 -28.84
CA ASN A 374 15.08 -6.48 -28.23
C ASN A 374 15.14 -6.53 -26.69
N GLY A 375 14.81 -7.66 -26.05
CA GLY A 375 15.23 -7.92 -24.66
C GLY A 375 16.71 -8.35 -24.61
N PRO A 376 17.39 -8.38 -23.44
CA PRO A 376 18.76 -8.88 -23.34
C PRO A 376 18.86 -10.24 -24.06
N SER A 377 19.83 -10.35 -24.97
CA SER A 377 20.02 -11.48 -25.88
C SER A 377 19.82 -12.86 -25.23
N GLU A 378 19.09 -13.71 -25.95
CA GLU A 378 19.02 -15.17 -25.76
C GLU A 378 18.86 -15.67 -24.33
N VAL A 379 17.65 -15.55 -23.77
CA VAL A 379 17.16 -16.67 -22.96
C VAL A 379 16.39 -17.56 -23.92
N LEU A 380 17.09 -18.58 -24.45
CA LEU A 380 16.43 -19.74 -25.03
C LEU A 380 15.32 -20.14 -24.05
N VAL A 381 14.07 -20.06 -24.49
CA VAL A 381 12.96 -20.75 -23.84
C VAL A 381 13.21 -22.24 -24.07
N GLY A 382 14.21 -22.79 -23.37
CA GLY A 382 14.31 -24.20 -23.12
C GLY A 382 13.25 -24.54 -22.09
N GLU A 383 12.65 -25.71 -22.22
CA GLU A 383 11.65 -26.27 -21.29
C GLU A 383 12.20 -26.48 -19.84
N ASP A 384 13.41 -26.00 -19.55
CA ASP A 384 14.25 -26.21 -18.36
C ASP A 384 14.53 -24.93 -17.54
N SER A 385 13.78 -23.83 -17.73
CA SER A 385 13.94 -22.62 -16.88
C SER A 385 13.63 -22.93 -15.41
N ALA A 386 14.62 -22.77 -14.54
CA ALA A 386 14.46 -22.91 -13.07
C ALA A 386 13.47 -21.89 -12.49
N GLU A 387 13.31 -20.75 -13.15
CA GLU A 387 12.40 -19.69 -12.72
C GLU A 387 10.96 -19.98 -13.15
N LYS A 388 10.03 -19.76 -12.22
CA LYS A 388 8.58 -19.90 -12.38
C LYS A 388 7.85 -18.77 -11.66
N GLY A 389 6.57 -18.62 -11.98
CA GLY A 389 5.70 -17.64 -11.31
C GLY A 389 6.11 -16.20 -11.62
N LEU A 390 5.93 -15.31 -10.63
CA LEU A 390 6.27 -13.89 -10.73
C LEU A 390 7.75 -13.68 -11.07
N SER A 391 8.66 -14.43 -10.47
CA SER A 391 10.09 -14.33 -10.76
C SER A 391 10.45 -14.61 -12.22
N LEU A 392 9.76 -15.55 -12.88
CA LEU A 392 9.95 -15.79 -14.31
C LEU A 392 9.46 -14.60 -15.14
N LEU A 393 8.30 -14.03 -14.79
CA LEU A 393 7.80 -12.83 -15.46
C LEU A 393 8.78 -11.66 -15.30
N VAL A 394 9.28 -11.44 -14.08
CA VAL A 394 10.27 -10.41 -13.77
C VAL A 394 11.56 -10.64 -14.56
N GLN A 395 12.03 -11.88 -14.67
CA GLN A 395 13.18 -12.21 -15.50
C GLN A 395 12.94 -11.94 -16.98
N GLN A 396 11.76 -12.31 -17.51
CA GLN A 396 11.41 -12.10 -18.92
C GLN A 396 11.26 -10.62 -19.28
N VAL A 397 10.76 -9.80 -18.35
CA VAL A 397 10.43 -8.39 -18.61
C VAL A 397 11.57 -7.45 -18.21
N LEU A 398 12.21 -7.69 -17.07
CA LEU A 398 13.25 -6.84 -16.48
C LEU A 398 14.67 -7.44 -16.59
N GLY A 399 14.81 -8.69 -17.02
CA GLY A 399 16.09 -9.34 -17.33
C GLY A 399 16.77 -10.05 -16.15
N ARG A 400 16.22 -9.98 -14.93
CA ARG A 400 16.74 -10.67 -13.74
C ARG A 400 15.60 -11.28 -12.92
N PRO A 401 15.77 -12.46 -12.32
CA PRO A 401 14.76 -13.06 -11.45
C PRO A 401 14.71 -12.38 -10.08
N LEU A 402 13.65 -12.66 -9.32
CA LEU A 402 13.54 -12.28 -7.92
C LEU A 402 14.32 -13.25 -7.03
N ASP A 403 14.91 -12.72 -5.95
CA ASP A 403 15.51 -13.54 -4.90
C ASP A 403 14.38 -14.19 -4.07
N LYS A 404 14.33 -15.52 -4.05
CA LYS A 404 13.29 -16.31 -3.36
C LYS A 404 13.67 -16.80 -1.97
N THR A 405 14.83 -16.39 -1.45
CA THR A 405 15.39 -16.92 -0.19
C THR A 405 14.47 -16.76 1.02
N GLU A 406 13.69 -15.68 1.08
CA GLU A 406 12.81 -15.38 2.24
C GLU A 406 11.34 -15.76 2.01
N GLN A 407 10.98 -16.30 0.84
CA GLN A 407 9.60 -16.66 0.49
C GLN A 407 8.94 -17.60 1.51
N MET A 408 9.70 -18.57 2.03
CA MET A 408 9.22 -19.55 3.04
C MET A 408 9.76 -19.26 4.44
N SER A 409 10.07 -18.00 4.73
CA SER A 409 10.58 -17.58 6.04
C SER A 409 9.47 -17.57 7.11
N ASN A 410 9.86 -17.41 8.39
CA ASN A 410 8.88 -17.25 9.46
C ASN A 410 8.37 -15.79 9.49
N TRP A 411 7.27 -15.55 8.77
CA TRP A 411 6.61 -14.24 8.70
C TRP A 411 5.81 -13.84 9.93
N GLU A 412 5.65 -14.71 10.95
CA GLU A 412 5.11 -14.34 12.27
C GLU A 412 6.17 -13.74 13.19
N LYS A 413 7.46 -14.02 12.95
CA LYS A 413 8.53 -13.58 13.84
C LYS A 413 8.61 -12.06 13.86
N ARG A 414 8.71 -11.46 15.05
CA ARG A 414 8.95 -10.02 15.23
C ARG A 414 10.19 -9.75 16.08
N PRO A 415 11.02 -8.74 15.75
CA PRO A 415 10.94 -7.94 14.51
C PRO A 415 11.27 -8.79 13.26
N LEU A 416 10.79 -8.36 12.10
CA LEU A 416 11.18 -8.96 10.82
C LEU A 416 12.68 -8.73 10.58
N ARG A 417 13.35 -9.70 9.95
CA ARG A 417 14.74 -9.52 9.51
C ARG A 417 14.82 -8.52 8.37
N ILE A 418 15.96 -7.85 8.23
CA ILE A 418 16.19 -6.94 7.10
C ILE A 418 16.07 -7.64 5.74
N THR A 419 16.43 -8.93 5.67
CA THR A 419 16.29 -9.73 4.45
C THR A 419 14.82 -10.01 4.12
N GLN A 420 13.98 -10.30 5.12
CA GLN A 420 12.52 -10.43 4.95
C GLN A 420 11.90 -9.12 4.46
N ILE A 421 12.30 -7.98 5.05
CA ILE A 421 11.84 -6.66 4.63
C ILE A 421 12.22 -6.40 3.17
N ARG A 422 13.48 -6.66 2.78
CA ARG A 422 13.95 -6.48 1.39
C ARG A 422 13.20 -7.36 0.41
N TYR A 423 12.95 -8.62 0.77
CA TYR A 423 12.14 -9.55 -0.03
C TYR A 423 10.73 -9.00 -0.25
N ALA A 424 10.02 -8.68 0.83
CA ALA A 424 8.64 -8.20 0.78
C ALA A 424 8.51 -6.90 -0.04
N VAL A 425 9.48 -5.98 0.10
CA VAL A 425 9.55 -4.76 -0.71
C VAL A 425 9.74 -5.07 -2.19
N ALA A 426 10.66 -5.98 -2.53
CA ALA A 426 10.93 -6.34 -3.91
C ALA A 426 9.74 -7.05 -4.58
N ASP A 427 9.07 -7.96 -3.87
CA ASP A 427 7.95 -8.76 -4.41
C ASP A 427 6.75 -7.87 -4.79
N ALA A 428 6.46 -6.84 -4.00
CA ALA A 428 5.40 -5.87 -4.31
C ALA A 428 5.83 -4.81 -5.35
N TYR A 429 7.03 -4.24 -5.22
CA TYR A 429 7.48 -3.14 -6.09
C TYR A 429 7.72 -3.61 -7.52
N CYS A 430 8.21 -4.85 -7.71
CA CYS A 430 8.45 -5.39 -9.06
C CYS A 430 7.19 -5.44 -9.93
N LEU A 431 5.99 -5.49 -9.33
CA LEU A 431 4.72 -5.44 -10.03
C LEU A 431 4.54 -4.12 -10.81
N LEU A 432 4.98 -3.00 -10.21
CA LEU A 432 4.96 -1.67 -10.85
C LEU A 432 5.95 -1.64 -12.02
N ASP A 433 7.19 -2.08 -11.81
CA ASP A 433 8.24 -2.10 -12.83
C ASP A 433 7.85 -2.98 -14.03
N VAL A 434 7.35 -4.19 -13.76
CA VAL A 434 6.87 -5.11 -14.78
C VAL A 434 5.72 -4.48 -15.57
N TYR A 435 4.71 -3.94 -14.89
CA TYR A 435 3.57 -3.32 -15.55
C TYR A 435 3.98 -2.12 -16.41
N SER A 436 4.90 -1.28 -15.93
CA SER A 436 5.43 -0.14 -16.67
C SER A 436 6.06 -0.56 -18.00
N VAL A 437 6.94 -1.56 -17.97
CA VAL A 437 7.58 -2.09 -19.19
C VAL A 437 6.55 -2.71 -20.13
N LEU A 438 5.66 -3.58 -19.63
CA LEU A 438 4.63 -4.23 -20.43
C LEU A 438 3.67 -3.23 -21.09
N SER A 439 3.28 -2.19 -20.35
CA SER A 439 2.35 -1.16 -20.84
C SER A 439 3.00 -0.21 -21.83
N SER A 440 4.30 0.04 -21.72
CA SER A 440 5.03 0.91 -22.65
C SER A 440 5.21 0.28 -24.04
N LYS A 441 5.32 -1.06 -24.10
CA LYS A 441 5.66 -1.82 -25.32
C LYS A 441 4.88 -3.14 -25.43
N PRO A 442 3.54 -3.12 -25.37
CA PRO A 442 2.74 -4.34 -25.27
C PRO A 442 2.92 -5.26 -26.49
N GLU A 443 3.09 -4.69 -27.67
CA GLU A 443 3.30 -5.43 -28.93
C GLU A 443 4.55 -6.31 -28.91
N GLN A 444 5.62 -5.89 -28.20
CA GLN A 444 6.85 -6.68 -28.09
C GLN A 444 6.66 -8.00 -27.33
N PHE A 445 5.62 -8.06 -26.49
CA PHE A 445 5.23 -9.23 -25.72
C PHE A 445 3.99 -9.94 -26.31
N GLY A 446 3.50 -9.48 -27.48
CA GLY A 446 2.26 -9.97 -28.09
C GLY A 446 1.00 -9.68 -27.27
N LEU A 447 1.00 -8.57 -26.54
CA LEU A 447 -0.11 -8.11 -25.72
C LEU A 447 -0.92 -7.01 -26.44
N PRO A 448 -2.22 -6.85 -26.14
CA PRO A 448 -3.02 -5.72 -26.59
C PRO A 448 -2.53 -4.39 -25.99
N ALA A 449 -2.84 -3.28 -26.66
CA ALA A 449 -2.53 -1.93 -26.17
C ALA A 449 -3.14 -1.64 -24.78
N ASP A 450 -4.36 -2.12 -24.54
CA ASP A 450 -5.00 -2.09 -23.23
C ASP A 450 -4.85 -3.45 -22.53
N LEU A 451 -3.99 -3.51 -21.51
CA LEU A 451 -3.79 -4.71 -20.70
C LEU A 451 -5.00 -5.08 -19.85
N HIS A 452 -5.91 -4.14 -19.56
CA HIS A 452 -7.12 -4.41 -18.78
C HIS A 452 -8.11 -5.31 -19.52
N SER A 453 -8.07 -5.28 -20.86
CA SER A 453 -8.86 -6.16 -21.72
C SER A 453 -8.54 -7.67 -21.56
N ILE A 454 -7.44 -8.00 -20.88
CA ILE A 454 -7.01 -9.40 -20.64
C ILE A 454 -7.81 -10.04 -19.49
N SER A 455 -8.69 -9.27 -18.83
CA SER A 455 -9.57 -9.81 -17.78
C SER A 455 -10.49 -10.92 -18.31
N SER A 456 -10.69 -11.93 -17.46
CA SER A 456 -11.23 -13.26 -17.74
C SER A 456 -12.43 -13.29 -18.69
N SER A 457 -12.22 -13.69 -19.94
CA SER A 457 -13.28 -14.16 -20.84
C SER A 457 -12.79 -15.33 -21.69
N GLN A 458 -13.21 -16.55 -21.33
CA GLN A 458 -13.65 -17.60 -22.24
C GLN A 458 -14.27 -18.79 -21.47
N SER A 459 -15.56 -18.68 -21.20
CA SER A 459 -16.49 -19.80 -21.20
C SER A 459 -17.83 -19.29 -21.72
N GLU A 460 -17.97 -19.20 -23.05
CA GLU A 460 -19.24 -19.31 -23.80
C GLU A 460 -18.99 -19.09 -25.29
N ALA A 461 -19.06 -20.19 -26.07
CA ALA A 461 -19.68 -20.28 -27.40
C ALA A 461 -19.18 -21.53 -28.15
N SER A 462 -19.84 -22.68 -27.95
CA SER A 462 -20.21 -23.60 -29.04
C SER A 462 -21.07 -24.75 -28.52
N ALA A 463 -22.28 -24.43 -28.07
CA ALA A 463 -23.38 -25.38 -27.93
C ALA A 463 -24.50 -24.96 -28.89
N ASP A 464 -24.30 -25.15 -30.19
CA ASP A 464 -25.38 -25.51 -31.12
C ASP A 464 -24.85 -25.75 -32.54
N LYS A 465 -24.53 -27.00 -32.85
CA LYS A 465 -24.74 -27.53 -34.20
C LYS A 465 -25.38 -28.91 -34.09
N LYS A 466 -26.67 -28.90 -34.43
CA LYS A 466 -27.65 -29.98 -34.42
C LYS A 466 -27.16 -31.30 -35.04
N ARG A 467 -27.36 -32.37 -34.27
CA ARG A 467 -28.20 -33.57 -34.56
C ARG A 467 -28.47 -33.91 -36.04
N LYS A 468 -27.90 -35.05 -36.49
CA LYS A 468 -28.55 -36.29 -36.97
C LYS A 468 -27.75 -36.90 -38.12
N GLU A 469 -27.11 -38.04 -37.87
CA GLU A 469 -27.49 -39.30 -38.51
C GLU A 469 -26.90 -40.49 -37.74
N LYS A 470 -27.79 -41.37 -37.29
CA LYS A 470 -27.47 -42.72 -36.83
C LYS A 470 -27.47 -43.61 -38.05
N GLN A 471 -26.39 -44.34 -38.30
CA GLN A 471 -26.44 -45.77 -38.66
C GLN A 471 -25.05 -46.35 -38.43
N GLY A 472 -24.99 -47.34 -37.54
CA GLY A 472 -23.74 -47.85 -37.00
C GLY A 472 -23.14 -48.98 -37.82
N VAL A 473 -21.84 -49.21 -37.61
CA VAL A 473 -21.23 -50.54 -37.58
C VAL A 473 -20.05 -50.47 -36.60
N SER A 474 -20.15 -51.27 -35.53
CA SER A 474 -19.10 -51.95 -34.77
C SER A 474 -17.63 -51.54 -35.00
N SER A 475 -17.00 -50.92 -34.01
CA SER A 475 -15.72 -51.37 -33.42
C SER A 475 -15.31 -50.47 -32.23
N THR A 476 -14.97 -51.10 -31.12
CA THR A 476 -14.63 -50.54 -29.80
C THR A 476 -13.39 -49.63 -29.78
N PRO A 477 -13.41 -48.50 -29.05
CA PRO A 477 -12.22 -47.87 -28.49
C PRO A 477 -12.20 -47.99 -26.95
N SER A 478 -11.05 -48.37 -26.44
CA SER A 478 -10.71 -48.76 -25.07
C SER A 478 -10.78 -47.64 -24.03
N ASP A 479 -11.39 -47.94 -22.89
CA ASP A 479 -11.24 -47.26 -21.60
C ASP A 479 -9.76 -47.12 -21.20
N THR A 480 -9.13 -45.97 -21.42
CA THR A 480 -7.77 -45.73 -20.87
C THR A 480 -7.46 -44.27 -20.60
N GLU A 481 -8.23 -43.57 -19.75
CA GLU A 481 -7.76 -42.26 -19.24
C GLU A 481 -8.32 -41.83 -17.87
N LYS A 482 -8.69 -42.80 -17.02
CA LYS A 482 -8.95 -42.59 -15.58
C LYS A 482 -7.97 -43.32 -14.66
N GLY A 483 -6.85 -43.82 -15.20
CA GLY A 483 -5.95 -44.77 -14.52
C GLY A 483 -4.58 -44.26 -14.08
N LEU A 484 -4.30 -42.95 -14.08
CA LEU A 484 -2.96 -42.42 -13.78
C LEU A 484 -2.80 -41.73 -12.41
N LEU A 485 -3.72 -41.96 -11.46
CA LEU A 485 -3.47 -41.72 -10.04
C LEU A 485 -3.27 -43.07 -9.34
N CYS A 486 -2.07 -43.26 -8.80
CA CYS A 486 -1.61 -44.45 -8.07
C CYS A 486 -1.20 -45.63 -8.98
N GLY A 487 0.06 -46.05 -8.85
CA GLY A 487 0.42 -47.44 -9.07
C GLY A 487 -0.52 -48.35 -8.28
N LYS A 488 -0.66 -49.59 -8.73
CA LYS A 488 -1.58 -50.62 -8.23
C LYS A 488 -1.66 -50.69 -6.68
N LYS A 489 -2.77 -51.26 -6.19
CA LYS A 489 -3.12 -51.64 -4.80
C LYS A 489 -1.92 -51.77 -3.83
N PRO A 490 -2.11 -51.48 -2.51
CA PRO A 490 -1.07 -51.67 -1.49
C PRO A 490 -0.30 -52.94 -1.74
N LEU A 491 1.03 -52.90 -1.60
CA LEU A 491 1.93 -54.04 -1.73
C LEU A 491 1.58 -55.09 -0.65
N GLU A 492 0.47 -55.81 -0.85
CA GLU A 492 -0.01 -56.90 -0.01
C GLU A 492 0.97 -58.07 -0.17
N GLY A 493 1.79 -58.29 0.85
CA GLY A 493 2.74 -59.41 0.90
C GLY A 493 4.10 -59.12 1.54
N PHE A 494 4.45 -57.85 1.82
CA PHE A 494 5.72 -57.52 2.48
C PHE A 494 5.57 -57.40 4.00
N PRO A 495 6.54 -57.88 4.79
CA PRO A 495 6.52 -57.70 6.24
C PRO A 495 6.51 -56.21 6.61
N PRO A 496 5.89 -55.82 7.75
CA PRO A 496 5.87 -54.44 8.18
C PRO A 496 7.30 -53.92 8.38
N LEU A 497 7.59 -52.75 7.80
CA LEU A 497 8.91 -52.13 7.91
C LEU A 497 8.94 -51.15 9.09
N PRO A 498 10.01 -51.15 9.91
CA PRO A 498 10.21 -50.12 10.90
C PRO A 498 10.50 -48.77 10.22
N PRO A 499 10.07 -47.63 10.81
CA PRO A 499 10.22 -46.31 10.19
C PRO A 499 11.64 -45.97 9.75
N GLN A 500 12.66 -46.39 10.51
CA GLN A 500 14.06 -46.09 10.24
C GLN A 500 14.59 -46.71 8.94
N GLN A 501 13.96 -47.80 8.46
CA GLN A 501 14.32 -48.46 7.20
C GLN A 501 13.65 -47.81 5.99
N PHE A 502 12.63 -46.97 6.21
CA PHE A 502 12.00 -46.23 5.14
C PHE A 502 12.72 -44.90 4.94
N ARG A 503 13.39 -44.77 3.79
CA ARG A 503 14.17 -43.58 3.45
C ARG A 503 13.50 -42.85 2.30
N VAL A 504 13.16 -41.60 2.53
CA VAL A 504 12.46 -40.77 1.55
C VAL A 504 13.21 -39.49 1.26
N VAL A 505 12.95 -38.92 0.08
CA VAL A 505 13.29 -37.55 -0.25
C VAL A 505 12.00 -36.80 -0.57
N CYS A 506 11.74 -35.73 0.18
CA CYS A 506 10.61 -34.84 -0.07
C CYS A 506 11.07 -33.66 -0.91
N ASP A 507 10.28 -33.29 -1.92
CA ASP A 507 10.45 -32.02 -2.59
C ASP A 507 10.21 -30.82 -1.65
N SER A 508 10.56 -29.61 -2.11
CA SER A 508 10.45 -28.36 -1.36
C SER A 508 9.01 -28.01 -0.95
N MET A 509 8.00 -28.53 -1.66
CA MET A 509 6.59 -28.29 -1.36
C MET A 509 6.04 -29.19 -0.25
N LEU A 510 6.71 -30.30 0.04
CA LEU A 510 6.29 -31.30 1.01
C LEU A 510 7.07 -31.25 2.34
N GLN A 511 7.65 -30.10 2.70
CA GLN A 511 8.39 -29.98 3.96
C GLN A 511 7.52 -30.21 5.21
N GLY A 512 6.26 -29.78 5.19
CA GLY A 512 5.32 -30.05 6.28
C GLY A 512 5.10 -31.55 6.50
N LEU A 513 4.90 -32.30 5.40
CA LEU A 513 4.83 -33.76 5.41
C LEU A 513 6.15 -34.38 5.88
N GLY A 514 7.28 -33.89 5.37
CA GLY A 514 8.61 -34.38 5.73
C GLY A 514 8.88 -34.27 7.24
N ARG A 515 8.43 -33.19 7.89
CA ARG A 515 8.54 -33.05 9.35
C ARG A 515 7.71 -34.10 10.10
N TYR A 516 6.48 -34.39 9.67
CA TYR A 516 5.66 -35.46 10.27
C TYR A 516 6.30 -36.84 10.12
N LEU A 517 6.84 -37.15 8.93
CA LEU A 517 7.54 -38.42 8.71
C LEU A 517 8.80 -38.53 9.61
N ARG A 518 9.59 -37.45 9.73
CA ARG A 518 10.73 -37.40 10.69
C ARG A 518 10.27 -37.58 12.14
N CYS A 519 9.16 -36.95 12.54
CA CYS A 519 8.59 -37.15 13.88
C CYS A 519 8.32 -38.63 14.16
N LEU A 520 7.94 -39.41 13.17
CA LEU A 520 7.61 -40.82 13.29
C LEU A 520 8.82 -41.76 13.07
N GLY A 521 10.04 -41.21 13.01
CA GLY A 521 11.28 -41.97 12.88
C GLY A 521 11.70 -42.31 11.45
N VAL A 522 11.00 -41.80 10.44
CA VAL A 522 11.36 -41.99 9.02
C VAL A 522 12.59 -41.16 8.66
N ASP A 523 13.52 -41.74 7.90
CA ASP A 523 14.68 -41.02 7.37
C ASP A 523 14.25 -40.17 6.16
N VAL A 524 14.06 -38.87 6.39
CA VAL A 524 13.57 -37.93 5.37
C VAL A 524 14.64 -36.90 5.05
N VAL A 525 15.09 -36.86 3.80
CA VAL A 525 15.80 -35.69 3.28
C VAL A 525 14.78 -34.75 2.66
N MET A 526 14.78 -33.49 3.10
CA MET A 526 13.92 -32.47 2.51
C MET A 526 14.82 -31.59 1.66
N ILE A 527 14.42 -31.38 0.42
CA ILE A 527 15.16 -30.56 -0.53
C ILE A 527 14.85 -29.08 -0.26
N GLU A 528 15.88 -28.23 -0.29
CA GLU A 528 15.74 -26.79 -0.06
C GLU A 528 15.24 -26.10 -1.34
N GLY A 529 14.57 -24.95 -1.19
CA GLY A 529 13.86 -24.29 -2.31
C GLY A 529 14.75 -23.85 -3.48
N THR A 530 16.06 -23.85 -3.30
CA THR A 530 17.08 -23.48 -4.29
C THR A 530 17.61 -24.66 -5.10
N ASP A 531 17.29 -25.90 -4.72
CA ASP A 531 17.84 -27.10 -5.33
C ASP A 531 16.99 -27.56 -6.52
N ASP A 532 17.65 -27.85 -7.65
CA ASP A 532 17.04 -28.52 -8.81
C ASP A 532 16.38 -29.84 -8.37
N HIS A 533 15.13 -30.10 -8.78
CA HIS A 533 14.44 -31.36 -8.50
C HIS A 533 15.27 -32.59 -8.94
N ARG A 534 16.20 -32.46 -9.89
CA ARG A 534 17.16 -33.51 -10.26
C ARG A 534 18.07 -33.94 -9.10
N VAL A 535 18.29 -33.09 -8.09
CA VAL A 535 18.96 -33.46 -6.83
C VAL A 535 18.16 -34.54 -6.10
N ALA A 536 16.83 -34.48 -6.12
CA ALA A 536 15.96 -35.53 -5.58
C ALA A 536 16.20 -36.87 -6.27
N ALA A 537 16.24 -36.85 -7.60
CA ALA A 537 16.48 -38.05 -8.40
C ALA A 537 17.88 -38.62 -8.15
N LYS A 538 18.92 -37.79 -8.17
CA LYS A 538 20.30 -38.20 -7.87
C LYS A 538 20.43 -38.80 -6.47
N LEU A 539 19.84 -38.17 -5.47
CA LEU A 539 19.87 -38.65 -4.09
C LEU A 539 19.06 -39.95 -3.94
N ALA A 540 17.90 -40.05 -4.58
CA ALA A 540 17.08 -41.25 -4.58
C ALA A 540 17.77 -42.44 -5.26
N GLN A 541 18.53 -42.19 -6.32
CA GLN A 541 19.36 -43.19 -6.99
C GLN A 541 20.55 -43.60 -6.12
N ALA A 542 21.29 -42.63 -5.58
CA ALA A 542 22.52 -42.87 -4.81
C ALA A 542 22.26 -43.56 -3.47
N GLU A 543 21.23 -43.13 -2.74
CA GLU A 543 20.97 -43.60 -1.36
C GLU A 543 19.83 -44.62 -1.25
N GLY A 544 19.20 -44.98 -2.36
CA GLY A 544 18.11 -45.93 -2.31
C GLY A 544 16.77 -45.32 -1.86
N ARG A 545 16.57 -44.00 -1.90
CA ARG A 545 15.37 -43.33 -1.35
C ARG A 545 14.16 -43.39 -2.29
N VAL A 546 12.97 -43.30 -1.71
CA VAL A 546 11.71 -43.04 -2.43
C VAL A 546 11.47 -41.53 -2.53
N ILE A 547 11.13 -41.05 -3.72
CA ILE A 547 10.76 -39.64 -3.94
C ILE A 547 9.29 -39.44 -3.59
N LEU A 548 9.02 -38.48 -2.72
CA LEU A 548 7.68 -37.96 -2.45
C LEU A 548 7.58 -36.58 -3.10
N THR A 549 6.61 -36.40 -3.98
CA THR A 549 6.42 -35.13 -4.70
C THR A 549 4.95 -34.88 -4.99
N CYS A 550 4.57 -33.62 -5.22
CA CYS A 550 3.23 -33.26 -5.66
C CYS A 550 3.29 -32.40 -6.95
N GLY A 551 2.26 -32.51 -7.78
CA GLY A 551 2.12 -31.70 -8.99
C GLY A 551 3.06 -32.08 -10.14
N GLN A 552 3.47 -31.07 -10.92
CA GLN A 552 4.19 -31.24 -12.19
C GLN A 552 5.55 -31.98 -12.10
N PRO A 553 6.36 -31.85 -11.03
CA PRO A 553 7.65 -32.56 -10.94
C PRO A 553 7.54 -34.09 -10.97
N PHE A 554 6.38 -34.67 -10.66
CA PHE A 554 6.18 -36.12 -10.60
C PHE A 554 6.56 -36.84 -11.90
N GLN A 555 6.16 -36.31 -13.06
CA GLN A 555 6.40 -36.99 -14.34
C GLN A 555 7.90 -37.04 -14.65
N THR A 556 8.60 -35.92 -14.45
CA THR A 556 10.04 -35.79 -14.67
C THR A 556 10.84 -36.64 -13.68
N LEU A 557 10.48 -36.62 -12.40
CA LEU A 557 11.19 -37.39 -11.36
C LEU A 557 10.97 -38.89 -11.49
N ARG A 558 9.75 -39.31 -11.80
CA ARG A 558 9.42 -40.72 -12.03
C ARG A 558 10.22 -41.31 -13.19
N SER A 559 10.46 -40.55 -14.26
CA SER A 559 11.26 -41.02 -15.40
C SER A 559 12.73 -41.27 -15.06
N GLN A 560 13.23 -40.64 -13.99
CA GLN A 560 14.62 -40.74 -13.56
C GLN A 560 14.85 -41.82 -12.49
N VAL A 561 13.80 -42.45 -11.95
CA VAL A 561 13.94 -43.50 -10.94
C VAL A 561 13.15 -44.75 -11.32
N GLY A 562 13.52 -45.90 -10.75
CA GLY A 562 12.83 -47.16 -11.03
C GLY A 562 11.34 -47.14 -10.65
N GLU A 563 10.56 -48.08 -11.20
CA GLU A 563 9.13 -48.23 -10.88
C GLU A 563 8.93 -48.38 -9.36
N GLY A 564 7.93 -47.69 -8.79
CA GLY A 564 7.66 -47.70 -7.35
C GLY A 564 8.58 -46.82 -6.49
N ARG A 565 9.52 -46.07 -7.08
CA ARG A 565 10.47 -45.20 -6.35
C ARG A 565 10.13 -43.71 -6.38
N CYS A 566 8.99 -43.35 -6.97
CA CYS A 566 8.46 -41.99 -6.96
C CYS A 566 6.95 -42.05 -6.75
N LEU A 567 6.44 -41.33 -5.75
CA LEU A 567 5.03 -41.27 -5.40
C LEU A 567 4.51 -39.83 -5.54
N SER A 568 3.45 -39.67 -6.32
CA SER A 568 2.70 -38.41 -6.40
C SER A 568 1.68 -38.34 -5.28
N LEU A 569 1.65 -37.23 -4.57
CA LEU A 569 0.65 -36.93 -3.55
C LEU A 569 -0.35 -35.88 -4.08
N ASP A 570 -1.57 -35.93 -3.58
CA ASP A 570 -2.59 -34.92 -3.86
C ASP A 570 -2.29 -33.69 -3.00
N SER A 571 -2.02 -32.55 -3.66
CA SER A 571 -1.73 -31.29 -2.98
C SER A 571 -2.93 -30.72 -2.21
N SER A 572 -4.15 -31.23 -2.47
CA SER A 572 -5.34 -30.85 -1.71
C SER A 572 -5.50 -31.62 -0.39
N GLU A 573 -4.80 -32.75 -0.21
CA GLU A 573 -4.78 -33.51 1.04
C GLU A 573 -3.88 -32.83 2.09
N LYS A 574 -4.30 -32.84 3.37
CA LYS A 574 -3.49 -32.29 4.46
C LYS A 574 -2.24 -33.16 4.70
N ALA A 575 -1.14 -32.56 5.15
CA ALA A 575 0.13 -33.25 5.39
C ALA A 575 0.03 -34.46 6.35
N ARG A 576 -0.86 -34.41 7.36
CA ARG A 576 -1.17 -35.55 8.24
C ARG A 576 -1.75 -36.72 7.44
N ASP A 577 -2.74 -36.44 6.60
CA ASP A 577 -3.46 -37.47 5.84
C ASP A 577 -2.56 -38.06 4.76
N GLN A 578 -1.72 -37.23 4.13
CA GLN A 578 -0.63 -37.67 3.26
C GLN A 578 0.35 -38.60 3.99
N ALA A 579 0.78 -38.25 5.21
CA ALA A 579 1.66 -39.10 6.02
C ALA A 579 1.00 -40.45 6.34
N MET A 580 -0.26 -40.44 6.78
CA MET A 580 -1.05 -41.65 7.04
C MET A 580 -1.14 -42.54 5.80
N ARG A 581 -1.40 -41.94 4.64
CA ARG A 581 -1.47 -42.64 3.35
C ARG A 581 -0.13 -43.26 2.97
N ILE A 582 0.98 -42.54 3.15
CA ILE A 582 2.33 -43.05 2.86
C ILE A 582 2.69 -44.23 3.76
N LEU A 583 2.46 -44.11 5.07
CA LEU A 583 2.75 -45.18 6.02
C LEU A 583 1.95 -46.44 5.68
N LYS A 584 0.66 -46.29 5.36
CA LYS A 584 -0.19 -47.41 4.91
C LYS A 584 0.27 -47.99 3.57
N HIS A 585 0.62 -47.14 2.60
CA HIS A 585 1.03 -47.57 1.26
C HIS A 585 2.32 -48.41 1.27
N PHE A 586 3.31 -48.02 2.07
CA PHE A 586 4.58 -48.71 2.19
C PHE A 586 4.63 -49.73 3.35
N ASN A 587 3.49 -49.98 4.02
CA ASN A 587 3.38 -50.86 5.20
C ASN A 587 4.40 -50.52 6.31
N ILE A 588 4.58 -49.22 6.57
CA ILE A 588 5.43 -48.71 7.65
C ILE A 588 4.60 -48.67 8.93
N ARG A 589 5.10 -49.29 9.99
CA ARG A 589 4.40 -49.38 11.28
C ARG A 589 5.22 -48.74 12.39
N PRO A 590 5.04 -47.43 12.63
CA PRO A 590 5.69 -46.77 13.76
C PRO A 590 5.14 -47.30 15.08
N THR A 591 5.96 -47.25 16.12
CA THR A 591 5.61 -47.50 17.52
C THR A 591 5.71 -46.18 18.30
N PRO A 592 5.14 -46.08 19.50
CA PRO A 592 5.30 -44.89 20.34
C PRO A 592 6.78 -44.51 20.58
N ASN A 593 7.67 -45.51 20.60
CA ASN A 593 9.12 -45.36 20.78
C ASN A 593 9.83 -44.73 19.57
N ASP A 594 9.19 -44.73 18.40
CA ASP A 594 9.72 -44.09 17.19
C ASP A 594 9.41 -42.57 17.17
N ILE A 595 8.47 -42.11 18.00
CA ILE A 595 8.10 -40.70 18.08
C ILE A 595 9.31 -39.88 18.60
N PHE A 596 9.69 -38.87 17.80
CA PHE A 596 10.86 -38.01 17.99
C PHE A 596 12.21 -38.73 18.01
N SER A 597 12.26 -40.00 17.56
CA SER A 597 13.53 -40.71 17.39
C SER A 597 14.46 -40.07 16.34
N ARG A 598 13.93 -39.15 15.52
CA ARG A 598 14.69 -38.29 14.61
C ARG A 598 14.36 -36.81 14.78
N CYS A 599 15.36 -35.97 14.56
CA CYS A 599 15.26 -34.53 14.63
C CYS A 599 14.43 -34.02 13.46
N GLN A 600 13.30 -33.40 13.77
CA GLN A 600 12.41 -32.82 12.77
C GLN A 600 13.10 -31.74 11.92
N ALA A 601 14.10 -31.04 12.49
CA ALA A 601 14.83 -29.98 11.81
C ALA A 601 15.89 -30.52 10.83
N CYS A 602 16.79 -31.38 11.29
CA CYS A 602 17.98 -31.79 10.51
C CYS A 602 18.03 -33.28 10.15
N ASN A 603 16.99 -34.06 10.49
CA ASN A 603 16.90 -35.50 10.28
C ASN A 603 17.88 -36.36 11.11
N SER A 604 18.73 -35.79 11.98
CA SER A 604 19.63 -36.57 12.84
C SER A 604 18.85 -37.53 13.74
N ASP A 605 19.34 -38.73 13.96
CA ASP A 605 18.80 -39.71 14.90
C ASP A 605 19.59 -39.75 16.22
N GLU A 606 20.42 -38.74 16.48
CA GLU A 606 21.27 -38.68 17.67
C GLU A 606 20.99 -37.42 18.52
N TYR A 607 20.83 -37.66 19.83
CA TYR A 607 20.52 -36.65 20.84
C TYR A 607 21.37 -36.84 22.08
N VAL A 608 21.50 -35.78 22.86
CA VAL A 608 22.02 -35.83 24.23
C VAL A 608 20.92 -35.42 25.21
N SER A 609 20.92 -36.00 26.41
CA SER A 609 20.09 -35.55 27.52
C SER A 609 20.87 -34.56 28.40
N ILE A 610 20.30 -33.38 28.64
CA ILE A 610 20.91 -32.33 29.47
C ILE A 610 19.99 -32.04 30.66
N PRO A 611 20.46 -32.26 31.90
CA PRO A 611 19.71 -31.91 33.10
C PRO A 611 19.43 -30.41 33.19
N GLN A 612 18.33 -30.05 33.86
CA GLN A 612 17.93 -28.66 34.10
C GLN A 612 19.07 -27.79 34.65
N GLU A 613 19.83 -28.29 35.63
CA GLU A 613 20.92 -27.55 36.26
C GLU A 613 22.02 -27.17 35.24
N HIS A 614 22.42 -28.13 34.40
CA HIS A 614 23.42 -27.91 33.36
C HIS A 614 22.91 -26.92 32.31
N MET A 615 21.64 -27.03 31.90
CA MET A 615 21.02 -26.07 30.96
C MET A 615 20.99 -24.65 31.55
N THR A 616 20.67 -24.54 32.84
CA THR A 616 20.64 -23.27 33.57
C THR A 616 22.03 -22.63 33.63
N ARG A 617 23.07 -23.42 33.92
CA ARG A 617 24.45 -22.96 33.98
C ARG A 617 24.91 -22.41 32.63
N MET A 618 24.67 -23.15 31.54
CA MET A 618 25.03 -22.72 30.18
C MET A 618 24.32 -21.42 29.75
N LEU A 619 23.08 -21.19 30.18
CA LEU A 619 22.36 -19.94 29.93
C LEU A 619 22.93 -18.76 30.73
N LYS A 620 23.33 -18.98 31.99
CA LYS A 620 23.95 -17.96 32.85
C LYS A 620 25.34 -17.54 32.34
N GLU A 621 26.16 -18.48 31.88
CA GLU A 621 27.54 -18.21 31.41
C GLU A 621 27.60 -17.45 30.07
N LYS A 622 26.55 -17.53 29.24
CA LYS A 622 26.51 -16.91 27.90
C LYS A 622 25.99 -15.45 27.89
N GLY A 623 25.70 -14.87 29.05
CA GLY A 623 25.41 -13.44 29.20
C GLY A 623 23.96 -13.00 28.93
N ASP A 624 22.96 -13.85 29.17
CA ASP A 624 21.56 -13.39 29.20
C ASP A 624 21.27 -12.73 30.58
N ASP A 625 21.37 -11.40 30.64
CA ASP A 625 21.22 -10.56 31.85
C ASP A 625 19.81 -10.64 32.49
N THR A 626 18.86 -11.37 31.89
CA THR A 626 17.47 -11.46 32.34
C THR A 626 17.25 -12.36 33.57
N LEU A 627 18.25 -13.09 34.04
CA LEU A 627 18.16 -14.01 35.19
C LEU A 627 18.86 -13.51 36.47
N ARG A 628 19.30 -12.24 36.51
CA ARG A 628 20.06 -11.69 37.65
C ARG A 628 19.24 -11.25 38.86
N GLU A 629 17.90 -11.27 38.80
CA GLU A 629 17.06 -10.84 39.92
C GLU A 629 16.22 -11.99 40.50
N SER A 630 16.88 -12.93 41.16
CA SER A 630 16.34 -13.63 42.34
C SER A 630 17.38 -14.63 42.84
N ASP A 631 18.34 -14.18 43.65
CA ASP A 631 19.01 -15.08 44.59
C ASP A 631 19.62 -14.27 45.74
N GLN A 632 18.80 -14.09 46.79
CA GLN A 632 19.27 -14.09 48.16
C GLN A 632 18.41 -15.09 48.92
N GLN A 633 18.85 -16.34 48.98
CA GLN A 633 19.07 -17.12 50.21
C GLN A 633 19.09 -18.63 49.95
N GLU A 634 20.16 -19.23 50.48
CA GLU A 634 20.18 -20.53 51.16
C GLU A 634 20.36 -21.84 50.36
N ASP A 635 21.63 -22.27 50.35
CA ASP A 635 22.16 -23.33 51.23
C ASP A 635 22.33 -24.76 50.69
N GLU A 636 23.38 -25.37 51.24
CA GLU A 636 23.96 -26.67 50.96
C GLU A 636 22.95 -27.84 51.08
N ASN A 637 22.90 -28.70 50.05
CA ASN A 637 22.79 -30.16 50.25
C ASN A 637 23.04 -30.93 48.93
N LEU A 638 24.24 -31.48 48.80
CA LEU A 638 24.57 -32.51 47.81
C LEU A 638 24.01 -33.87 48.29
N GLY A 639 22.78 -34.19 47.88
CA GLY A 639 22.20 -35.53 47.96
C GLY A 639 22.50 -36.36 46.70
N PRO A 640 22.53 -37.70 46.77
CA PRO A 640 23.13 -38.54 45.73
C PRO A 640 22.32 -38.51 44.43
N SER A 641 23.06 -38.29 43.33
CA SER A 641 22.70 -38.49 41.93
C SER A 641 21.58 -39.53 41.71
N VAL A 642 20.34 -39.06 41.63
CA VAL A 642 19.27 -39.80 40.98
C VAL A 642 19.49 -39.61 39.48
N SER A 643 20.03 -40.62 38.81
CA SER A 643 20.05 -40.65 37.35
C SER A 643 18.61 -40.47 36.86
N PRO A 644 18.28 -39.40 36.11
CA PRO A 644 16.92 -39.22 35.62
C PRO A 644 16.55 -40.45 34.80
N ALA A 645 15.39 -41.04 35.08
CA ALA A 645 14.86 -42.15 34.30
C ALA A 645 14.90 -41.79 32.81
N LEU A 646 15.28 -42.75 31.96
CA LEU A 646 15.28 -42.59 30.51
C LEU A 646 13.92 -42.03 30.05
N PRO A 647 13.90 -41.11 29.07
CA PRO A 647 12.67 -40.46 28.63
C PRO A 647 11.61 -41.45 28.15
N ARG A 648 10.34 -41.09 28.31
CA ARG A 648 9.19 -41.91 27.85
C ARG A 648 9.11 -42.09 26.32
N TYR A 649 9.96 -41.42 25.55
CA TYR A 649 9.94 -41.38 24.08
C TYR A 649 11.35 -41.16 23.50
N ALA A 650 11.46 -41.24 22.16
CA ALA A 650 12.75 -41.26 21.45
C ALA A 650 13.68 -42.41 21.90
N LEU A 651 13.14 -43.50 22.46
CA LEU A 651 13.91 -44.66 22.91
C LEU A 651 14.66 -45.36 21.77
N ARG A 652 14.28 -45.09 20.51
CA ARG A 652 14.93 -45.61 19.30
C ARG A 652 15.90 -44.62 18.64
N CYS A 653 16.24 -43.51 19.29
CA CYS A 653 17.35 -42.65 18.87
C CYS A 653 18.67 -43.12 19.48
N ARG A 654 19.79 -42.57 19.00
CA ARG A 654 21.12 -42.72 19.60
C ARG A 654 21.33 -41.66 20.66
N TRP A 655 21.68 -42.07 21.87
CA TRP A 655 21.99 -41.17 22.97
C TRP A 655 23.50 -40.95 23.07
N ALA A 656 23.95 -39.74 22.79
CA ALA A 656 25.33 -39.31 22.95
C ALA A 656 25.63 -38.97 24.42
N SER A 657 26.90 -39.06 24.79
CA SER A 657 27.35 -38.68 26.13
C SER A 657 27.44 -37.16 26.26
N LEU A 658 26.99 -36.61 27.39
CA LEU A 658 27.17 -35.19 27.70
C LEU A 658 28.66 -34.79 27.78
N LEU A 659 29.56 -35.74 28.01
CA LEU A 659 31.01 -35.52 28.04
C LEU A 659 31.59 -35.14 26.68
N GLU A 660 30.86 -35.38 25.59
CA GLU A 660 31.28 -35.00 24.23
C GLU A 660 30.97 -33.52 23.91
N LEU A 661 30.28 -32.82 24.81
CA LEU A 661 30.01 -31.39 24.66
C LEU A 661 31.30 -30.59 24.90
N ASP A 662 31.74 -29.86 23.90
CA ASP A 662 32.78 -28.87 24.04
C ASP A 662 32.25 -27.69 24.89
N PRO A 663 32.85 -27.39 26.05
CA PRO A 663 32.34 -26.36 26.97
C PRO A 663 32.52 -24.94 26.42
N ASP A 664 33.49 -24.69 25.55
CA ASP A 664 33.79 -23.36 25.01
C ASP A 664 32.88 -23.05 23.82
N THR A 665 32.71 -24.02 22.92
CA THR A 665 31.88 -23.84 21.72
C THR A 665 30.41 -24.19 21.94
N LEU A 666 30.11 -24.91 23.01
CA LEU A 666 28.81 -25.53 23.28
C LEU A 666 28.34 -26.36 22.08
N SER A 667 29.22 -27.15 21.47
CA SER A 667 28.89 -28.00 20.32
C SER A 667 29.36 -29.45 20.53
N PHE A 668 28.75 -30.38 19.80
CA PHE A 668 29.18 -31.78 19.72
C PHE A 668 30.09 -31.99 18.50
N PRO A 669 30.89 -33.07 18.43
CA PRO A 669 31.78 -33.32 17.31
C PRO A 669 31.08 -33.25 15.94
N GLY A 670 31.49 -32.29 15.10
CA GLY A 670 30.89 -32.07 13.77
C GLY A 670 29.47 -31.49 13.77
N GLY A 671 28.97 -31.06 14.94
CA GLY A 671 27.66 -30.46 15.14
C GLY A 671 27.69 -28.94 15.25
N ALA A 672 26.50 -28.33 15.20
CA ALA A 672 26.32 -26.91 15.47
C ALA A 672 26.20 -26.62 16.98
N PRO A 673 26.52 -25.41 17.44
CA PRO A 673 26.34 -25.02 18.84
C PRO A 673 24.90 -25.19 19.33
N ILE A 674 24.75 -25.55 20.61
CA ILE A 674 23.45 -25.65 21.28
C ILE A 674 22.71 -24.32 21.14
N GLN A 675 21.47 -24.40 20.65
CA GLN A 675 20.59 -23.26 20.41
C GLN A 675 19.90 -22.82 21.69
N LEU A 676 20.68 -22.40 22.70
CA LEU A 676 20.18 -22.01 24.03
C LEU A 676 19.05 -20.97 23.99
N HIS A 677 19.11 -20.02 23.04
CA HIS A 677 18.09 -19.00 22.81
C HIS A 677 16.69 -19.55 22.49
N THR A 678 16.58 -20.84 22.15
CA THR A 678 15.29 -21.50 21.89
C THR A 678 14.58 -21.98 23.16
N VAL A 679 15.25 -21.93 24.31
CA VAL A 679 14.70 -22.30 25.61
C VAL A 679 14.05 -21.08 26.27
N PRO A 680 12.72 -21.05 26.46
CA PRO A 680 12.07 -19.93 27.12
C PRO A 680 12.45 -19.85 28.61
N PRO A 681 12.89 -18.70 29.15
CA PRO A 681 13.33 -18.59 30.54
C PRO A 681 12.27 -19.06 31.57
N GLY A 682 11.00 -18.75 31.32
CA GLY A 682 9.89 -19.16 32.21
C GLY A 682 9.57 -20.67 32.21
N LEU A 683 10.11 -21.44 31.26
CA LEU A 683 9.99 -22.91 31.25
C LEU A 683 11.15 -23.59 31.96
N LEU A 684 12.29 -22.90 32.13
CA LEU A 684 13.50 -23.46 32.72
C LEU A 684 13.23 -24.18 34.06
N PRO A 685 12.50 -23.60 35.04
CA PRO A 685 12.29 -24.23 36.34
C PRO A 685 11.33 -25.43 36.30
N ARG A 686 10.55 -25.59 35.21
CA ARG A 686 9.49 -26.59 35.09
C ARG A 686 9.90 -27.84 34.31
N ILE A 687 11.07 -27.81 33.67
CA ILE A 687 11.56 -28.88 32.81
C ILE A 687 12.76 -29.55 33.48
N PRO A 688 12.64 -30.82 33.91
CA PRO A 688 13.73 -31.53 34.58
C PRO A 688 14.85 -31.96 33.61
N LEU A 689 14.50 -32.23 32.35
CA LEU A 689 15.40 -32.80 31.35
C LEU A 689 15.15 -32.17 29.97
N PHE A 690 16.22 -31.76 29.32
CA PHE A 690 16.23 -31.27 27.94
C PHE A 690 16.90 -32.29 27.02
N TYR A 691 16.47 -32.33 25.76
CA TYR A 691 17.09 -33.15 24.72
C TYR A 691 17.66 -32.24 23.65
N VAL A 692 18.92 -32.42 23.31
CA VAL A 692 19.58 -31.59 22.31
C VAL A 692 20.05 -32.46 21.15
N CYS A 693 19.68 -32.07 19.93
CA CYS A 693 20.18 -32.74 18.74
C CYS A 693 21.68 -32.45 18.59
N THR A 694 22.52 -33.48 18.58
CA THR A 694 23.99 -33.33 18.48
C THR A 694 24.42 -32.65 17.19
N ARG A 695 23.69 -32.88 16.08
CA ARG A 695 23.98 -32.30 14.78
C ARG A 695 23.63 -30.80 14.64
N CYS A 696 22.41 -30.38 14.98
CA CYS A 696 21.96 -29.00 14.73
C CYS A 696 21.85 -28.13 15.99
N GLY A 697 22.11 -28.69 17.17
CA GLY A 697 22.04 -27.98 18.45
C GLY A 697 20.63 -27.61 18.90
N LYS A 698 19.57 -28.04 18.19
CA LYS A 698 18.19 -27.71 18.55
C LYS A 698 17.80 -28.39 19.87
N VAL A 699 17.18 -27.61 20.76
CA VAL A 699 16.74 -28.04 22.09
C VAL A 699 15.26 -28.44 22.07
N PHE A 700 14.95 -29.54 22.76
CA PHE A 700 13.62 -30.11 22.94
C PHE A 700 13.41 -30.45 24.42
N TRP A 701 12.15 -30.63 24.83
CA TRP A 701 11.78 -31.03 26.19
C TRP A 701 10.44 -31.75 26.20
N GLU A 702 10.14 -32.38 27.33
CA GLU A 702 8.85 -33.06 27.52
C GLU A 702 7.71 -32.07 27.69
N GLY A 703 6.67 -32.24 26.89
CA GLY A 703 5.47 -31.42 26.97
C GLY A 703 4.32 -32.01 26.18
N SER A 704 3.23 -31.25 26.03
CA SER A 704 1.99 -31.68 25.36
C SER A 704 2.17 -32.06 23.87
N HIS A 705 3.33 -31.80 23.28
CA HIS A 705 3.62 -32.10 21.88
C HIS A 705 3.63 -33.62 21.60
N PHE A 706 4.16 -34.43 22.51
CA PHE A 706 4.14 -35.89 22.38
C PHE A 706 2.70 -36.43 22.34
N GLY A 707 1.88 -36.07 23.34
CA GLY A 707 0.48 -36.49 23.42
C GLY A 707 -0.30 -36.12 22.16
N ARG A 708 -0.06 -34.92 21.60
CA ARG A 708 -0.67 -34.51 20.32
C ARG A 708 -0.26 -35.40 19.15
N VAL A 709 1.04 -35.69 18.98
CA VAL A 709 1.51 -36.56 17.88
C VAL A 709 1.00 -37.98 18.05
N PHE A 710 1.03 -38.51 19.27
CA PHE A 710 0.47 -39.83 19.60
C PHE A 710 -1.01 -39.91 19.19
N SER A 711 -1.84 -38.95 19.62
CA SER A 711 -3.27 -38.90 19.25
C SER A 711 -3.48 -38.72 17.74
N MET A 712 -2.63 -37.97 17.04
CA MET A 712 -2.75 -37.75 15.59
C MET A 712 -2.50 -39.03 14.77
N PHE A 713 -1.66 -39.94 15.25
CA PHE A 713 -1.23 -41.13 14.50
C PHE A 713 -1.59 -42.45 15.19
N GLN A 714 -2.45 -42.43 16.20
CA GLN A 714 -2.86 -43.60 16.98
C GLN A 714 -3.32 -44.78 16.10
N GLU A 715 -4.00 -44.50 14.98
CA GLU A 715 -4.47 -45.52 14.03
C GLU A 715 -3.36 -46.32 13.30
N VAL A 716 -2.14 -45.79 13.22
CA VAL A 716 -0.99 -46.45 12.56
C VAL A 716 0.12 -46.83 13.55
N LEU A 717 -0.01 -46.40 14.81
CA LEU A 717 0.94 -46.75 15.86
C LEU A 717 0.67 -48.19 16.34
N GLN A 718 1.69 -49.05 16.27
CA GLN A 718 1.66 -50.34 16.93
C GLN A 718 1.98 -50.16 18.42
N VAL A 719 0.94 -50.24 19.24
CA VAL A 719 1.06 -50.35 20.69
C VAL A 719 1.31 -51.82 21.01
N THR A 720 2.42 -52.13 21.67
CA THR A 720 2.67 -53.50 22.17
C THR A 720 2.23 -53.57 23.63
N ASP A 721 1.76 -54.72 24.11
CA ASP A 721 1.24 -54.91 25.49
C ASP A 721 2.22 -54.50 26.61
N ARG A 722 3.48 -54.19 26.30
CA ARG A 722 4.47 -53.62 27.23
C ARG A 722 4.34 -52.10 27.44
N ASP A 723 3.62 -51.40 26.58
CA ASP A 723 3.50 -49.94 26.61
C ASP A 723 2.30 -49.48 27.48
N ASP A 724 1.32 -50.36 27.74
CA ASP A 724 0.10 -50.06 28.52
C ASP A 724 0.32 -50.03 30.06
N GLU A 725 1.38 -50.64 30.59
CA GLU A 725 1.68 -50.59 32.04
C GLU A 725 2.11 -49.18 32.53
N THR A 726 2.32 -48.21 31.63
CA THR A 726 2.68 -46.82 32.02
C THR A 726 1.53 -45.81 31.88
N ALA A 727 0.32 -46.26 31.53
CA ALA A 727 -0.82 -45.38 31.27
C ALA A 727 -1.94 -45.41 32.32
N ALA A 728 -1.87 -46.24 33.38
CA ALA A 728 -2.91 -46.28 34.41
C ALA A 728 -2.37 -46.39 35.85
N GLU A 729 -2.90 -45.49 36.69
CA GLU A 729 -2.94 -45.41 38.17
C GLU A 729 -1.84 -44.66 38.96
N PRO A 730 -2.24 -43.73 39.86
CA PRO A 730 -1.35 -43.09 40.81
C PRO A 730 -1.03 -44.06 41.97
N ALA A 731 0.26 -44.30 42.21
CA ALA A 731 0.73 -45.17 43.28
C ALA A 731 0.32 -44.64 44.67
N ALA A 732 -0.74 -45.21 45.23
CA ALA A 732 -0.95 -45.31 46.66
C ALA A 732 -0.45 -46.67 47.15
N ALA A 733 0.21 -46.64 48.31
CA ALA A 733 0.66 -47.77 49.14
C ALA A 733 2.06 -48.36 48.88
N ALA A 734 3.02 -47.92 49.72
CA ALA A 734 3.94 -48.82 50.43
C ALA A 734 4.53 -48.10 51.66
N ALA A 735 3.69 -47.88 52.69
CA ALA A 735 4.15 -47.71 54.06
C ALA A 735 3.78 -49.00 54.81
N GLN A 736 4.71 -49.95 54.86
CA GLN A 736 4.81 -51.02 55.86
C GLN A 736 5.97 -51.96 55.48
N GLN A 737 7.16 -51.70 56.02
CA GLN A 737 8.10 -52.67 56.61
C GLN A 737 9.43 -51.98 56.96
N ASN A 738 9.40 -51.28 58.10
CA ASN A 738 10.39 -51.26 59.19
C ASN A 738 10.26 -49.96 59.96
#